data_AF-A0AAU5FYF7-F1
#
_entry.id   AF-A0AAU5FYF7-F1
#
_cell.length_a   1.000
_cell.length_b   1.000
_cell.length_c   1.000
_cell.angle_alpha   90.00
_cell.angle_beta   90.00
_cell.angle_gamma   90.00
#
_symmetry.space_group_name_H-M   'P 1'
#
loop_
_entity.id
_entity.type
_entity.pdbx_description
1 polymer ?
#
loop_
_entity_poly.entity_id
_entity_poly.type
_entity_poly.pdbx_seq_one_letter_code
_entity_poly.pdbx_strand_id
1 'polypeptide(L)'
;MTNTSGTWTQTVSSLTTGTVLEYWFTYEKSGPQYDTPHFTYTQGSGGTTTTGGGTGGTGGTVATPTFSPAGGSFTSAQSVTISDATSGAAVHYTLDGSTPTASSATYGGALTISATTTVQAIAVKSGLTNSAVASATFTIGTTSGGCPAQSDTPNFGPNVHIYDPSMSAATIQGQLDAHFNQMKDTQSAQFSENRVADLFKPGTYNVNDNVGFYTSVAGLGQNPDDVTINGNITVDAFNASDAGNATQNFWRSAENLAINPGGGTDRWAVAQAAPFRRIDVHGGLALYPASYGWASGGYVADTKVSGQAASISQQQWYTRDSNFGSWDGGVWNMVFSGVNGAPANTFPNPPETTLSSTPVSRDVPYLYVDGSGKYRVFLPSLRTNASGPSWANGSTAGTSLPMSQFYVVKAGDTAATINTALSQGCNLFVTPGVYHLNQTLNITKANTTVLGIGYPTFVPDNGVNAMQVADVDGVRLKGLLFDAGTTNSAALLTVGPSGSSASHASNPTTIQDVFFRIGGEKVGKATTSLIVNSSNTIIDHIWAWRADHGNAGTVGWTINTADTGLIVNGANVEATGLFVEHYQKYEVVWNGQGGKTIFFQNEMPYDVPNQASWNSASGVNGYAAYKVGTGVTTHEAWGLGSYCYFNVNPAVNSYHAFEVPNTSGVKFHDLLTVSLGNVGTITHVINDTGAVTSSDTTPSYVVSYP
;
A
#
# COMPACT_ATOMS: atom_id res chain seq x y z
N MET A 1 47.51 13.07 18.93
CA MET A 1 48.23 12.08 18.10
C MET A 1 49.27 12.76 17.26
N THR A 2 50.49 12.22 17.22
CA THR A 2 51.57 12.64 16.32
C THR A 2 51.72 11.62 15.19
N ASN A 3 51.90 12.10 13.95
CA ASN A 3 52.19 11.25 12.78
C ASN A 3 53.70 11.26 12.52
N THR A 4 54.33 10.10 12.52
CA THR A 4 55.73 9.94 12.11
C THR A 4 55.81 8.77 11.14
N SER A 5 56.15 9.06 9.88
CA SER A 5 56.27 8.07 8.79
C SER A 5 55.03 7.19 8.59
N GLY A 6 53.83 7.76 8.71
CA GLY A 6 52.56 7.03 8.48
C GLY A 6 52.03 6.27 9.70
N THR A 7 52.69 6.41 10.86
CA THR A 7 52.22 5.83 12.13
C THR A 7 51.68 6.92 13.04
N TRP A 8 50.43 6.77 13.49
CA TRP A 8 49.78 7.67 14.44
C TRP A 8 49.96 7.11 15.86
N THR A 9 50.54 7.91 16.76
CA THR A 9 50.77 7.49 18.15
C THR A 9 50.08 8.43 19.14
N GLN A 10 49.45 7.86 20.18
CA GLN A 10 48.92 8.57 21.33
C GLN A 10 49.41 7.87 22.60
N THR A 11 50.07 8.61 23.50
CA THR A 11 50.45 8.07 24.82
C THR A 11 49.30 8.25 25.79
N VAL A 12 48.86 7.16 26.43
CA VAL A 12 47.92 7.17 27.55
C VAL A 12 48.70 6.81 28.80
N SER A 13 48.64 7.66 29.83
CA SER A 13 49.42 7.51 31.06
C SER A 13 48.52 7.37 32.29
N SER A 14 49.10 6.95 33.41
CA SER A 14 48.42 6.80 34.72
C SER A 14 47.33 5.73 34.80
N LEU A 15 47.49 4.61 34.08
CA LEU A 15 46.54 3.49 34.10
C LEU A 15 46.80 2.55 35.28
N THR A 16 45.73 2.16 35.98
CA THR A 16 45.79 1.15 37.05
C THR A 16 45.61 -0.26 36.47
N THR A 17 46.16 -1.28 37.13
CA THR A 17 46.06 -2.68 36.68
C THR A 17 44.60 -3.12 36.63
N GLY A 18 44.19 -3.76 35.53
CA GLY A 18 42.81 -4.14 35.23
C GLY A 18 42.04 -3.10 34.40
N THR A 19 42.61 -1.92 34.13
CA THR A 19 41.97 -0.93 33.25
C THR A 19 41.93 -1.44 31.81
N VAL A 20 40.74 -1.46 31.20
CA VAL A 20 40.54 -1.80 29.80
C VAL A 20 40.53 -0.52 28.97
N LEU A 21 41.48 -0.41 28.05
CA LEU A 21 41.47 0.58 26.98
C LEU A 21 40.74 -0.01 25.78
N GLU A 22 39.73 0.68 25.27
CA GLU A 22 39.14 0.41 23.96
C GLU A 22 39.60 1.49 22.97
N TYR A 23 40.00 1.09 21.76
CA TYR A 23 40.45 2.02 20.73
C TYR A 23 40.12 1.54 19.31
N TRP A 24 39.79 2.51 18.45
CA TRP A 24 39.59 2.36 17.00
C TRP A 24 39.93 3.71 16.34
N PHE A 25 40.04 3.73 15.01
CA PHE A 25 40.16 4.98 14.27
C PHE A 25 39.36 4.94 12.97
N THR A 26 38.83 6.10 12.60
CA THR A 26 38.23 6.35 11.29
C THR A 26 39.29 6.92 10.36
N TYR A 27 39.38 6.41 9.13
CA TYR A 27 40.25 6.99 8.11
C TYR A 27 39.51 7.14 6.78
N GLU A 28 39.89 8.15 6.01
CA GLU A 28 39.36 8.35 4.66
C GLU A 28 40.31 7.74 3.63
N LYS A 29 39.77 7.00 2.67
CA LYS A 29 40.53 6.53 1.51
C LYS A 29 39.72 6.82 0.24
N SER A 30 40.11 7.88 -0.45
CA SER A 30 39.50 8.31 -1.72
C SER A 30 38.02 8.71 -1.62
N GLY A 31 37.64 9.45 -0.58
CA GLY A 31 36.30 10.05 -0.41
C GLY A 31 35.47 9.44 0.73
N PRO A 32 35.22 8.12 0.77
CA PRO A 32 34.49 7.50 1.87
C PRO A 32 35.35 7.36 3.13
N GLN A 33 34.73 7.57 4.30
CA GLN A 33 35.30 7.25 5.60
C GLN A 33 35.06 5.79 5.95
N TYR A 34 36.08 5.14 6.51
CA TYR A 34 36.06 3.75 6.95
C TYR A 34 36.49 3.68 8.41
N ASP A 35 35.71 2.98 9.23
CA ASP A 35 36.07 2.68 10.62
C ASP A 35 36.87 1.38 10.69
N THR A 36 37.93 1.38 11.50
CA THR A 36 38.59 0.13 11.87
C THR A 36 37.75 -0.64 12.89
N PRO A 37 37.97 -1.97 13.01
CA PRO A 37 37.46 -2.73 14.14
C PRO A 37 37.87 -2.11 15.48
N HIS A 38 37.06 -2.33 16.51
CA HIS A 38 37.37 -1.93 17.88
C HIS A 38 38.34 -2.94 18.49
N PHE A 39 39.42 -2.41 19.08
CA PHE A 39 40.42 -3.19 19.78
C PHE A 39 40.36 -2.89 21.28
N THR A 40 40.65 -3.89 22.11
CA THR A 40 40.77 -3.70 23.55
C THR A 40 42.11 -4.16 24.08
N TYR A 41 42.64 -3.45 25.08
CA TYR A 41 43.86 -3.80 25.81
C TYR A 41 43.63 -3.64 27.31
N THR A 42 43.98 -4.64 28.12
CA THR A 42 43.84 -4.56 29.58
C THR A 42 45.21 -4.42 30.24
N GLN A 43 45.42 -3.31 30.96
CA GLN A 43 46.70 -3.03 31.60
C GLN A 43 47.00 -4.04 32.72
N GLY A 44 48.15 -4.72 32.65
CA GLY A 44 48.64 -5.61 33.70
C GLY A 44 48.25 -7.10 33.57
N SER A 45 47.67 -7.52 32.44
CA SER A 45 47.68 -8.94 32.07
C SER A 45 49.05 -9.27 31.46
N GLY A 46 49.83 -10.15 32.10
CA GLY A 46 51.22 -10.43 31.74
C GLY A 46 51.40 -11.06 30.36
N GLY A 47 51.57 -10.23 29.33
CA GLY A 47 52.26 -10.58 28.10
C GLY A 47 53.77 -10.45 28.32
N THR A 48 54.48 -11.57 28.43
CA THR A 48 55.93 -11.58 28.64
C THR A 48 56.64 -11.40 27.29
N THR A 49 57.27 -10.26 27.10
CA THR A 49 58.33 -10.04 26.11
C THR A 49 59.64 -10.57 26.71
N THR A 50 60.32 -11.52 26.06
CA THR A 50 61.73 -11.82 26.30
C THR A 50 62.48 -12.01 25.00
N THR A 51 63.52 -11.20 24.83
CA THR A 51 64.59 -11.30 23.85
C THR A 51 65.65 -12.33 24.28
N GLY A 52 66.29 -13.00 23.31
CA GLY A 52 67.69 -13.45 23.42
C GLY A 52 68.00 -14.95 23.69
N GLY A 53 68.52 -15.61 22.65
CA GLY A 53 69.59 -16.62 22.60
C GLY A 53 69.87 -17.65 23.72
N GLY A 54 70.00 -18.93 23.33
CA GLY A 54 70.93 -19.88 23.95
C GLY A 54 70.34 -21.18 24.52
N THR A 55 70.52 -22.28 23.76
CA THR A 55 70.71 -23.70 24.15
C THR A 55 70.01 -24.30 25.39
N GLY A 56 69.18 -25.32 25.16
CA GLY A 56 68.80 -26.33 26.16
C GLY A 56 67.40 -26.89 25.93
N GLY A 57 67.29 -28.16 25.52
CA GLY A 57 66.01 -28.78 25.21
C GLY A 57 65.12 -28.99 26.43
N THR A 58 63.95 -28.35 26.42
CA THR A 58 62.71 -28.73 27.12
C THR A 58 61.55 -28.22 26.26
N GLY A 59 60.62 -29.11 25.91
CA GLY A 59 59.74 -29.02 24.72
C GLY A 59 58.93 -27.73 24.58
N GLY A 60 59.03 -27.11 23.39
CA GLY A 60 58.18 -25.98 23.01
C GLY A 60 56.71 -26.40 22.86
N THR A 61 55.80 -25.44 23.01
CA THR A 61 54.37 -25.63 22.76
C THR A 61 54.04 -25.21 21.33
N VAL A 62 53.20 -25.97 20.65
CA VAL A 62 52.67 -25.63 19.32
C VAL A 62 51.78 -24.38 19.44
N ALA A 63 51.89 -23.46 18.47
CA ALA A 63 51.03 -22.28 18.37
C ALA A 63 49.54 -22.67 18.30
N THR A 64 48.65 -21.77 18.73
CA THR A 64 47.21 -22.00 18.66
C THR A 64 46.70 -21.72 17.24
N PRO A 65 45.89 -22.61 16.64
CA PRO A 65 45.31 -22.37 15.32
C PRO A 65 44.49 -21.08 15.24
N THR A 66 44.44 -20.47 14.06
CA THR A 66 43.59 -19.31 13.77
C THR A 66 42.62 -19.60 12.62
N PHE A 67 41.44 -18.97 12.67
CA PHE A 67 40.40 -19.12 11.66
C PHE A 67 40.33 -17.89 10.75
N SER A 68 40.10 -18.10 9.46
CA SER A 68 39.78 -17.03 8.51
C SER A 68 38.59 -17.45 7.65
N PRO A 69 37.42 -16.77 7.78
CA PRO A 69 37.13 -15.69 8.73
C PRO A 69 37.14 -16.16 10.20
N ALA A 70 37.30 -15.23 11.15
CA ALA A 70 37.53 -15.52 12.59
C ALA A 70 36.29 -15.97 13.39
N GLY A 71 35.19 -16.35 12.71
CA GLY A 71 33.85 -16.51 13.31
C GLY A 71 33.03 -15.22 13.25
N GLY A 72 31.73 -15.32 13.53
CA GLY A 72 30.78 -14.20 13.45
C GLY A 72 29.47 -14.57 12.75
N SER A 73 28.65 -13.56 12.47
CA SER A 73 27.38 -13.71 11.76
C SER A 73 27.53 -13.46 10.27
N PHE A 74 26.99 -14.35 9.44
CA PHE A 74 27.07 -14.28 7.99
C PHE A 74 25.72 -14.57 7.33
N THR A 75 25.43 -13.88 6.22
CA THR A 75 24.17 -13.99 5.48
C THR A 75 24.16 -15.15 4.47
N SER A 76 25.31 -15.76 4.21
CA SER A 76 25.49 -16.91 3.31
C SER A 76 26.55 -17.86 3.85
N ALA A 77 26.60 -19.08 3.29
CA ALA A 77 27.58 -20.09 3.68
C ALA A 77 29.02 -19.57 3.58
N GLN A 78 29.84 -19.88 4.58
CA GLN A 78 31.23 -19.43 4.66
C GLN A 78 32.20 -20.54 4.27
N SER A 79 33.30 -20.14 3.63
CA SER A 79 34.47 -20.99 3.40
C SER A 79 35.54 -20.64 4.44
N VAL A 80 35.71 -21.49 5.45
CA VAL A 80 36.58 -21.25 6.61
C VAL A 80 37.92 -21.95 6.45
N THR A 81 39.00 -21.19 6.56
CA THR A 81 40.37 -21.73 6.55
C THR A 81 40.97 -21.72 7.95
N ILE A 82 41.76 -22.75 8.28
CA ILE A 82 42.48 -22.86 9.55
C ILE A 82 43.99 -22.79 9.26
N SER A 83 44.72 -21.96 10.02
CA SER A 83 46.17 -21.80 9.89
C SER A 83 46.87 -21.98 11.23
N ASP A 84 48.12 -22.47 11.21
CA ASP A 84 48.97 -22.56 12.40
C ASP A 84 50.35 -21.96 12.12
N ALA A 85 50.90 -21.19 13.07
CA ALA A 85 52.22 -20.56 12.91
C ALA A 85 53.39 -21.56 13.09
N THR A 86 53.13 -22.74 13.66
CA THR A 86 54.13 -23.80 13.86
C THR A 86 54.29 -24.61 12.58
N SER A 87 55.32 -24.31 11.80
CA SER A 87 55.60 -25.04 10.56
C SER A 87 55.65 -26.55 10.79
N GLY A 88 54.85 -27.30 10.02
CA GLY A 88 54.76 -28.76 10.08
C GLY A 88 53.95 -29.35 11.23
N ALA A 89 53.15 -28.55 11.96
CA ALA A 89 52.15 -29.08 12.89
C ALA A 89 50.91 -29.58 12.12
N ALA A 90 50.30 -30.67 12.61
CA ALA A 90 49.04 -31.18 12.10
C ALA A 90 47.88 -30.54 12.88
N VAL A 91 46.93 -29.94 12.16
CA VAL A 91 45.74 -29.31 12.77
C VAL A 91 44.59 -30.31 12.73
N HIS A 92 43.94 -30.53 13.87
CA HIS A 92 42.76 -31.37 14.04
C HIS A 92 41.58 -30.52 14.48
N TYR A 93 40.37 -30.82 13.99
CA TYR A 93 39.19 -30.00 14.25
C TYR A 93 37.92 -30.81 14.48
N THR A 94 36.91 -30.13 15.03
CA THR A 94 35.54 -30.58 15.21
C THR A 94 34.59 -29.47 14.77
N LEU A 95 33.37 -29.85 14.34
CA LEU A 95 32.33 -28.92 13.87
C LEU A 95 31.10 -28.89 14.79
N ASP A 96 31.05 -29.78 15.77
CA ASP A 96 29.93 -29.92 16.71
C ASP A 96 30.19 -29.22 18.05
N GLY A 97 31.31 -28.48 18.16
CA GLY A 97 31.73 -27.80 19.38
C GLY A 97 32.40 -28.70 20.43
N SER A 98 32.60 -30.00 20.16
CA SER A 98 33.36 -30.89 21.05
C SER A 98 34.87 -30.58 21.01
N THR A 99 35.60 -30.85 22.10
CA THR A 99 37.04 -30.56 22.17
C THR A 99 37.84 -31.49 21.23
N PRO A 100 38.60 -30.95 20.25
CA PRO A 100 39.37 -31.75 19.32
C PRO A 100 40.58 -32.41 20.00
N THR A 101 40.94 -33.61 19.56
CA THR A 101 42.13 -34.35 19.99
C THR A 101 42.97 -34.76 18.77
N ALA A 102 44.13 -35.39 18.98
CA ALA A 102 44.94 -35.94 17.89
C ALA A 102 44.23 -37.05 17.08
N SER A 103 43.10 -37.58 17.57
CA SER A 103 42.25 -38.55 16.86
C SER A 103 41.08 -37.90 16.11
N SER A 104 40.87 -36.59 16.24
CA SER A 104 39.84 -35.84 15.51
C SER A 104 40.22 -35.64 14.03
N ALA A 105 39.26 -35.21 13.22
CA ALA A 105 39.47 -35.02 11.79
C ALA A 105 40.63 -34.05 11.50
N THR A 106 41.56 -34.45 10.64
CA THR A 106 42.69 -33.61 10.24
C THR A 106 42.24 -32.56 9.23
N TYR A 107 42.62 -31.31 9.44
CA TYR A 107 42.38 -30.22 8.51
C TYR A 107 43.29 -30.33 7.28
N GLY A 108 42.70 -30.38 6.09
CA GLY A 108 43.43 -30.50 4.81
C GLY A 108 42.98 -29.53 3.72
N GLY A 109 41.96 -28.70 3.98
CA GLY A 109 41.39 -27.76 3.03
C GLY A 109 40.23 -26.96 3.65
N ALA A 110 39.78 -25.90 2.99
CA ALA A 110 38.75 -25.01 3.53
C ALA A 110 37.45 -25.75 3.87
N LEU A 111 36.83 -25.38 4.98
CA LEU A 111 35.61 -25.97 5.52
C LEU A 111 34.40 -25.14 5.06
N THR A 112 33.44 -25.75 4.39
CA THR A 112 32.17 -25.08 4.04
C THR A 112 31.20 -25.15 5.21
N ILE A 113 30.82 -24.00 5.75
CA ILE A 113 29.89 -23.84 6.87
C ILE A 113 28.60 -23.20 6.35
N SER A 114 27.52 -23.96 6.25
CA SER A 114 26.24 -23.54 5.65
C SER A 114 25.09 -23.34 6.65
N ALA A 115 25.32 -23.60 7.94
CA ALA A 115 24.39 -23.39 9.05
C ALA A 115 25.18 -22.91 10.28
N THR A 116 24.49 -22.53 11.36
CA THR A 116 25.17 -22.14 12.60
C THR A 116 26.01 -23.28 13.16
N THR A 117 27.33 -23.09 13.22
CA THR A 117 28.31 -24.13 13.54
C THR A 117 29.44 -23.57 14.41
N THR A 118 29.84 -24.29 15.45
CA THR A 118 31.04 -23.97 16.25
C THR A 118 32.19 -24.87 15.83
N VAL A 119 33.25 -24.26 15.28
CA VAL A 119 34.48 -24.93 14.88
C VAL A 119 35.49 -24.83 16.01
N GLN A 120 36.00 -25.97 16.48
CA GLN A 120 37.14 -26.02 17.39
C GLN A 120 38.34 -26.67 16.71
N ALA A 121 39.55 -26.18 16.97
CA ALA A 121 40.78 -26.71 16.38
C ALA A 121 41.95 -26.76 17.36
N ILE A 122 42.78 -27.80 17.25
CA ILE A 122 44.04 -27.98 17.99
C ILE A 122 45.16 -28.35 17.02
N ALA A 123 46.37 -27.85 17.25
CA ALA A 123 47.56 -28.23 16.50
C ALA A 123 48.47 -29.14 17.32
N VAL A 124 48.97 -30.20 16.66
CA VAL A 124 49.78 -31.26 17.26
C VAL A 124 51.05 -31.45 16.44
N LYS A 125 52.20 -31.55 17.11
CA LYS A 125 53.48 -31.86 16.46
C LYS A 125 54.31 -32.77 17.36
N SER A 126 54.80 -33.88 16.80
CA SER A 126 55.60 -34.85 17.55
C SER A 126 56.83 -34.18 18.19
N GLY A 127 57.05 -34.47 19.47
CA GLY A 127 58.15 -33.89 20.26
C GLY A 127 57.86 -32.50 20.86
N LEU A 128 56.67 -31.94 20.64
CA LEU A 128 56.21 -30.67 21.23
C LEU A 128 54.93 -30.87 22.05
N THR A 129 54.66 -29.95 22.97
CA THR A 129 53.37 -29.90 23.68
C THR A 129 52.28 -29.39 22.73
N ASN A 130 51.10 -30.01 22.71
CA ASN A 130 49.98 -29.58 21.88
C ASN A 130 49.58 -28.13 22.15
N SER A 131 48.98 -27.49 21.14
CA SER A 131 48.48 -26.12 21.28
C SER A 131 47.32 -26.03 22.26
N ALA A 132 46.94 -24.79 22.63
CA ALA A 132 45.59 -24.56 23.14
C ALA A 132 44.55 -24.81 22.04
N VAL A 133 43.30 -25.05 22.45
CA VAL A 133 42.17 -25.21 21.51
C VAL A 133 41.68 -23.83 21.08
N ALA A 134 41.67 -23.58 19.78
CA ALA A 134 40.99 -22.44 19.18
C ALA A 134 39.50 -22.76 19.00
N SER A 135 38.61 -21.79 19.20
CA SER A 135 37.17 -21.95 19.00
C SER A 135 36.59 -20.73 18.29
N ALA A 136 35.81 -20.94 17.22
CA ALA A 136 35.07 -19.90 16.53
C ALA A 136 33.65 -20.38 16.19
N THR A 137 32.64 -19.54 16.45
CA THR A 137 31.25 -19.82 16.07
C THR A 137 30.89 -19.01 14.84
N PHE A 138 30.33 -19.68 13.83
CA PHE A 138 29.83 -19.10 12.59
C PHE A 138 28.32 -19.22 12.62
N THR A 139 27.60 -18.10 12.67
CA THR A 139 26.14 -18.07 12.60
C THR A 139 25.75 -17.83 11.15
N ILE A 140 25.13 -18.82 10.50
CA ILE A 140 24.70 -18.72 9.10
C ILE A 140 23.18 -18.73 9.05
N GLY A 141 22.61 -17.70 8.45
CA GLY A 141 21.16 -17.46 8.47
C GLY A 141 20.86 -16.10 9.08
N THR A 142 19.95 -15.39 8.43
CA THR A 142 19.58 -14.01 8.73
C THR A 142 19.31 -13.82 10.22
N THR A 143 20.04 -12.90 10.87
CA THR A 143 19.34 -12.06 11.83
C THR A 143 18.23 -11.39 11.03
N SER A 144 16.98 -11.83 11.24
CA SER A 144 15.83 -10.97 10.99
C SER A 144 15.98 -9.78 11.93
N GLY A 145 16.90 -8.87 11.63
CA GLY A 145 16.85 -7.53 12.18
C GLY A 145 15.48 -7.02 11.76
N GLY A 146 14.60 -6.81 12.73
CA GLY A 146 13.37 -6.06 12.47
C GLY A 146 13.71 -4.68 11.92
N CYS A 147 12.69 -3.91 11.56
CA CYS A 147 12.88 -2.55 11.06
C CYS A 147 13.95 -1.80 11.88
N PRO A 148 15.01 -1.25 11.25
CA PRO A 148 15.99 -0.47 11.99
C PRO A 148 15.27 0.62 12.76
N ALA A 149 15.68 0.87 14.00
CA ALA A 149 14.94 1.73 14.93
C ALA A 149 14.54 3.08 14.27
N GLN A 150 13.23 3.29 14.10
CA GLN A 150 12.65 4.56 13.65
C GLN A 150 12.13 5.37 14.84
N SER A 151 11.76 6.63 14.61
CA SER A 151 11.18 7.47 15.65
C SER A 151 9.69 7.16 15.85
N ASP A 152 9.23 7.11 17.11
CA ASP A 152 7.79 7.12 17.44
C ASP A 152 7.16 8.52 17.28
N THR A 153 7.99 9.55 17.09
CA THR A 153 7.57 10.93 16.77
C THR A 153 8.35 11.40 15.54
N PRO A 154 8.14 10.77 14.37
CA PRO A 154 8.92 11.11 13.20
C PRO A 154 8.52 12.50 12.70
N ASN A 155 9.47 13.19 12.08
CA ASN A 155 9.13 14.30 11.20
C ASN A 155 8.46 13.71 9.95
N PHE A 156 7.23 14.10 9.63
CA PHE A 156 6.49 13.60 8.47
C PHE A 156 6.75 14.39 7.18
N GLY A 157 7.66 15.37 7.20
CA GLY A 157 7.93 16.23 6.07
C GLY A 157 7.00 17.45 6.01
N PRO A 158 7.26 18.38 5.06
CA PRO A 158 6.61 19.68 5.03
C PRO A 158 5.15 19.66 4.57
N ASN A 159 4.73 18.58 3.89
CA ASN A 159 3.39 18.44 3.31
C ASN A 159 2.38 17.83 4.28
N VAL A 160 2.82 17.51 5.50
CA VAL A 160 1.96 17.00 6.58
C VAL A 160 1.82 18.10 7.63
N HIS A 161 0.60 18.62 7.73
CA HIS A 161 0.23 19.71 8.62
C HIS A 161 -0.51 19.12 9.81
N ILE A 162 0.08 19.24 11.00
CA ILE A 162 -0.49 18.68 12.22
C ILE A 162 -0.97 19.81 13.12
N TYR A 163 -2.29 19.90 13.26
CA TYR A 163 -2.96 20.85 14.13
C TYR A 163 -3.13 20.25 15.52
N ASP A 164 -2.96 21.09 16.54
CA ASP A 164 -3.23 20.72 17.93
C ASP A 164 -4.13 21.76 18.61
N PRO A 165 -4.86 21.40 19.68
CA PRO A 165 -5.86 22.28 20.28
C PRO A 165 -5.30 23.57 20.90
N SER A 166 -3.99 23.70 21.06
CA SER A 166 -3.35 24.94 21.51
C SER A 166 -3.18 25.98 20.39
N MET A 167 -3.29 25.57 19.13
CA MET A 167 -3.27 26.48 17.98
C MET A 167 -4.58 27.28 17.91
N SER A 168 -4.51 28.56 17.56
CA SER A 168 -5.72 29.37 17.42
C SER A 168 -6.54 28.95 16.20
N ALA A 169 -7.87 28.95 16.32
CA ALA A 169 -8.76 28.63 15.20
C ALA A 169 -8.48 29.48 13.95
N ALA A 170 -8.14 30.77 14.12
CA ALA A 170 -7.77 31.65 13.01
C ALA A 170 -6.48 31.22 12.31
N THR A 171 -5.49 30.71 13.06
CA THR A 171 -4.25 30.18 12.49
C THR A 171 -4.52 28.92 11.68
N ILE A 172 -5.29 27.98 12.25
CA ILE A 172 -5.64 26.73 11.59
C ILE A 172 -6.44 27.03 10.33
N GLN A 173 -7.51 27.84 10.43
CA GLN A 173 -8.34 28.24 9.30
C GLN A 173 -7.53 28.88 8.18
N GLY A 174 -6.59 29.78 8.51
CA GLY A 174 -5.73 30.42 7.52
C GLY A 174 -4.83 29.43 6.76
N GLN A 175 -4.41 28.32 7.38
CA GLN A 175 -3.65 27.25 6.71
C GLN A 175 -4.55 26.41 5.82
N LEU A 176 -5.72 25.98 6.32
CA LEU A 176 -6.71 25.24 5.54
C LEU A 176 -7.14 26.03 4.29
N ASP A 177 -7.43 27.32 4.45
CA ASP A 177 -7.77 28.22 3.34
C ASP A 177 -6.64 28.33 2.31
N ALA A 178 -5.38 28.40 2.78
CA ALA A 178 -4.23 28.47 1.89
C ALA A 178 -4.06 27.17 1.08
N HIS A 179 -4.18 26.01 1.73
CA HIS A 179 -4.13 24.71 1.07
C HIS A 179 -5.26 24.55 0.06
N PHE A 180 -6.50 24.87 0.45
CA PHE A 180 -7.64 24.84 -0.46
C PHE A 180 -7.43 25.75 -1.67
N ASN A 181 -6.99 27.00 -1.46
CA ASN A 181 -6.74 27.93 -2.56
C ASN A 181 -5.68 27.43 -3.55
N GLN A 182 -4.69 26.65 -3.08
CA GLN A 182 -3.70 26.01 -3.93
C GLN A 182 -4.27 24.80 -4.69
N MET A 183 -5.19 24.06 -4.08
CA MET A 183 -5.61 22.73 -4.54
C MET A 183 -7.02 22.68 -5.15
N LYS A 184 -7.76 23.78 -5.19
CA LYS A 184 -9.19 23.77 -5.58
C LYS A 184 -9.46 23.80 -7.08
N ASP A 185 -8.59 24.41 -7.88
CA ASP A 185 -8.94 24.73 -9.27
C ASP A 185 -8.74 23.55 -10.23
N THR A 186 -9.79 23.14 -10.91
CA THR A 186 -9.77 21.97 -11.81
C THR A 186 -8.80 22.12 -12.99
N GLN A 187 -8.56 23.34 -13.49
CA GLN A 187 -7.64 23.53 -14.62
C GLN A 187 -6.16 23.46 -14.24
N SER A 188 -5.82 23.74 -12.99
CA SER A 188 -4.42 23.86 -12.53
C SER A 188 -4.01 22.86 -11.45
N ALA A 189 -4.94 22.43 -10.60
CA ALA A 189 -4.66 21.54 -9.47
C ALA A 189 -4.98 20.07 -9.77
N GLN A 190 -5.90 19.78 -10.70
CA GLN A 190 -6.32 18.41 -11.01
C GLN A 190 -5.14 17.50 -11.38
N PHE A 191 -4.18 17.98 -12.15
CA PHE A 191 -2.96 17.22 -12.50
C PHE A 191 -1.69 17.80 -11.86
N SER A 192 -1.83 18.46 -10.71
CA SER A 192 -0.68 18.97 -9.97
C SER A 192 0.09 17.84 -9.28
N GLU A 193 1.38 18.07 -9.03
CA GLU A 193 2.22 17.22 -8.17
C GLU A 193 2.14 17.61 -6.68
N ASN A 194 1.46 18.72 -6.34
CA ASN A 194 1.25 19.13 -4.95
C ASN A 194 0.41 18.09 -4.22
N ARG A 195 0.75 17.83 -2.96
CA ARG A 195 0.10 16.85 -2.09
C ARG A 195 0.00 17.44 -0.69
N VAL A 196 -1.14 17.28 -0.02
CA VAL A 196 -1.39 17.87 1.29
C VAL A 196 -2.03 16.84 2.23
N ALA A 197 -1.59 16.82 3.48
CA ALA A 197 -2.27 16.12 4.55
C ALA A 197 -2.53 17.06 5.73
N ASP A 198 -3.79 17.31 6.03
CA ASP A 198 -4.28 18.12 7.13
C ASP A 198 -4.75 17.20 8.27
N LEU A 199 -3.96 17.13 9.34
CA LEU A 199 -4.12 16.16 10.42
C LEU A 199 -4.40 16.85 11.76
N PHE A 200 -5.46 16.42 12.45
CA PHE A 200 -5.90 17.05 13.69
C PHE A 200 -5.61 16.14 14.87
N LYS A 201 -4.81 16.58 15.84
CA LYS A 201 -4.63 15.85 17.11
C LYS A 201 -5.94 15.77 17.91
N PRO A 202 -6.08 14.81 18.83
CA PRO A 202 -7.25 14.74 19.72
C PRO A 202 -7.59 16.08 20.37
N GLY A 203 -8.86 16.47 20.30
CA GLY A 203 -9.40 17.74 20.79
C GLY A 203 -10.52 18.31 19.93
N THR A 204 -10.90 19.55 20.19
CA THR A 204 -12.03 20.23 19.52
C THR A 204 -11.55 21.46 18.77
N TYR A 205 -12.00 21.63 17.53
CA TYR A 205 -11.58 22.68 16.60
C TYR A 205 -12.79 23.42 16.06
N ASN A 206 -12.74 24.74 15.97
CA ASN A 206 -13.82 25.57 15.40
C ASN A 206 -13.36 26.10 14.04
N VAL A 207 -13.42 25.26 13.00
CA VAL A 207 -12.89 25.54 11.65
C VAL A 207 -13.79 24.95 10.58
N ASN A 208 -13.71 25.47 9.37
CA ASN A 208 -14.30 24.88 8.17
C ASN A 208 -13.19 24.53 7.19
N ASP A 209 -13.07 23.27 6.83
CA ASP A 209 -12.06 22.81 5.88
C ASP A 209 -12.71 22.56 4.52
N ASN A 210 -12.31 23.29 3.49
CA ASN A 210 -12.71 22.98 2.12
C ASN A 210 -11.60 22.12 1.49
N VAL A 211 -11.94 20.93 1.02
CA VAL A 211 -10.94 19.95 0.62
C VAL A 211 -10.74 19.96 -0.90
N GLY A 212 -9.55 20.36 -1.33
CA GLY A 212 -9.14 20.40 -2.75
C GLY A 212 -8.62 19.05 -3.27
N PHE A 213 -8.10 19.05 -4.50
CA PHE A 213 -7.41 17.90 -5.07
C PHE A 213 -6.19 17.49 -4.23
N TYR A 214 -5.91 16.19 -4.19
CA TYR A 214 -4.79 15.57 -3.47
C TYR A 214 -4.61 15.99 -2.01
N THR A 215 -5.71 16.31 -1.33
CA THR A 215 -5.74 16.65 0.08
C THR A 215 -6.39 15.53 0.88
N SER A 216 -5.68 15.04 1.90
CA SER A 216 -6.25 14.18 2.93
C SER A 216 -6.49 14.96 4.20
N VAL A 217 -7.71 14.89 4.73
CA VAL A 217 -8.08 15.41 6.06
C VAL A 217 -8.27 14.23 7.00
N ALA A 218 -7.63 14.24 8.17
CA ALA A 218 -7.87 13.17 9.15
C ALA A 218 -7.71 13.59 10.61
N GLY A 219 -8.50 12.97 11.49
CA GLY A 219 -8.26 13.01 12.93
C GLY A 219 -7.24 11.96 13.37
N LEU A 220 -6.38 12.34 14.31
CA LEU A 220 -5.34 11.51 14.93
C LEU A 220 -5.80 10.90 16.27
N GLY A 221 -7.11 10.74 16.43
CA GLY A 221 -7.75 10.00 17.52
C GLY A 221 -7.65 8.49 17.37
N GLN A 222 -7.84 7.75 18.45
CA GLN A 222 -8.09 6.31 18.31
C GLN A 222 -9.51 6.06 17.77
N ASN A 223 -10.44 6.95 18.10
CA ASN A 223 -11.83 6.92 17.68
C ASN A 223 -12.21 8.28 17.05
N PRO A 224 -13.28 8.34 16.23
CA PRO A 224 -13.69 9.58 15.57
C PRO A 224 -13.97 10.72 16.56
N ASP A 225 -14.67 10.44 17.66
CA ASP A 225 -15.05 11.43 18.68
C ASP A 225 -13.86 12.00 19.48
N ASP A 226 -12.66 11.41 19.37
CA ASP A 226 -11.46 11.99 19.99
C ASP A 226 -11.05 13.30 19.29
N VAL A 227 -11.50 13.53 18.05
CA VAL A 227 -11.25 14.74 17.26
C VAL A 227 -12.58 15.30 16.78
N THR A 228 -12.99 16.46 17.30
CA THR A 228 -14.27 17.09 16.93
C THR A 228 -14.05 18.38 16.15
N ILE A 229 -14.63 18.46 14.96
CA ILE A 229 -14.70 19.67 14.14
C ILE A 229 -16.07 20.33 14.35
N ASN A 230 -16.09 21.45 15.08
CA ASN A 230 -17.24 22.37 15.16
C ASN A 230 -17.25 23.28 13.93
N GLY A 231 -17.78 22.76 12.85
CA GLY A 231 -17.76 23.34 11.51
C GLY A 231 -17.89 22.22 10.49
N ASN A 232 -17.29 22.39 9.32
CA ASN A 232 -17.51 21.51 8.18
C ASN A 232 -16.21 20.95 7.60
N ILE A 233 -16.29 19.77 6.98
CA ILE A 233 -15.25 19.20 6.11
C ILE A 233 -15.87 19.04 4.72
N THR A 234 -15.67 20.03 3.86
CA THR A 234 -16.52 20.24 2.70
C THR A 234 -15.81 19.94 1.38
N VAL A 235 -16.52 19.23 0.50
CA VAL A 235 -16.28 19.28 -0.93
C VAL A 235 -17.56 19.75 -1.62
N ASP A 236 -17.41 20.69 -2.53
CA ASP A 236 -18.48 21.18 -3.41
C ASP A 236 -17.88 21.46 -4.80
N ALA A 237 -18.72 21.78 -5.78
CA ALA A 237 -18.29 22.33 -7.07
C ALA A 237 -18.09 23.86 -6.95
N PHE A 238 -17.22 24.26 -6.01
CA PHE A 238 -17.07 25.64 -5.54
C PHE A 238 -16.53 26.61 -6.60
N ASN A 239 -15.78 26.11 -7.58
CA ASN A 239 -15.00 26.98 -8.45
C ASN A 239 -15.75 27.31 -9.73
N ALA A 240 -15.42 28.48 -10.29
CA ALA A 240 -15.88 28.85 -11.63
C ALA A 240 -15.45 27.82 -12.69
N SER A 241 -14.30 27.16 -12.50
CA SER A 241 -13.81 26.07 -13.35
C SER A 241 -14.65 24.78 -13.25
N ASP A 242 -15.32 24.56 -12.13
CA ASP A 242 -16.21 23.41 -11.92
C ASP A 242 -17.58 23.67 -12.56
N ALA A 243 -17.99 24.93 -12.69
CA ALA A 243 -19.28 25.34 -13.24
C ALA A 243 -20.49 24.63 -12.59
N GLY A 244 -20.37 24.31 -11.29
CA GLY A 244 -21.39 23.55 -10.56
C GLY A 244 -21.41 22.05 -10.88
N ASN A 245 -20.45 21.52 -11.63
CA ASN A 245 -20.30 20.11 -11.96
C ASN A 245 -19.24 19.47 -11.05
N ALA A 246 -19.59 18.39 -10.36
CA ALA A 246 -18.71 17.65 -9.46
C ALA A 246 -18.10 16.39 -10.09
N THR A 247 -18.30 16.10 -11.39
CA THR A 247 -17.78 14.90 -12.07
C THR A 247 -16.26 14.81 -12.13
N GLN A 248 -15.53 15.86 -11.71
CA GLN A 248 -14.07 15.87 -11.64
C GLN A 248 -13.54 16.09 -10.22
N ASN A 249 -14.38 16.05 -9.19
CA ASN A 249 -13.97 16.21 -7.79
C ASN A 249 -13.29 14.93 -7.25
N PHE A 250 -12.12 14.62 -7.80
CA PHE A 250 -11.33 13.42 -7.50
C PHE A 250 -10.33 13.61 -6.37
N TRP A 251 -9.68 12.50 -6.00
CA TRP A 251 -8.42 12.41 -5.26
C TRP A 251 -8.38 13.24 -3.98
N ARG A 252 -9.34 13.06 -3.07
CA ARG A 252 -9.34 13.70 -1.74
C ARG A 252 -10.00 12.82 -0.70
N SER A 253 -9.62 12.91 0.57
CA SER A 253 -10.16 11.99 1.58
C SER A 253 -10.50 12.69 2.89
N ALA A 254 -11.48 12.16 3.61
CA ALA A 254 -11.75 12.51 5.01
C ALA A 254 -11.78 11.25 5.88
N GLU A 255 -11.11 11.27 7.04
CA GLU A 255 -10.94 10.07 7.88
C GLU A 255 -10.93 10.35 9.40
N ASN A 256 -11.59 9.50 10.19
CA ASN A 256 -11.38 9.36 11.64
C ASN A 256 -11.57 10.64 12.48
N LEU A 257 -12.70 11.34 12.30
CA LEU A 257 -13.07 12.53 13.07
C LEU A 257 -14.59 12.65 13.24
N ALA A 258 -15.03 13.45 14.20
CA ALA A 258 -16.43 13.86 14.35
C ALA A 258 -16.66 15.25 13.74
N ILE A 259 -17.82 15.46 13.11
CA ILE A 259 -18.20 16.72 12.48
C ILE A 259 -19.52 17.21 13.09
N ASN A 260 -19.49 18.42 13.63
CA ASN A 260 -20.64 19.20 14.08
C ASN A 260 -20.93 20.31 13.04
N PRO A 261 -21.61 19.99 11.92
CA PRO A 261 -21.82 20.94 10.84
C PRO A 261 -22.60 22.16 11.31
N GLY A 262 -22.06 23.36 11.10
CA GLY A 262 -22.67 24.60 11.58
C GLY A 262 -24.09 24.85 11.04
N GLY A 263 -24.38 24.36 9.82
CA GLY A 263 -25.70 24.39 9.20
C GLY A 263 -26.56 23.14 9.42
N GLY A 264 -26.13 22.21 10.28
CA GLY A 264 -26.81 20.93 10.53
C GLY A 264 -26.57 19.85 9.47
N THR A 265 -25.94 20.19 8.34
CA THR A 265 -25.57 19.25 7.26
C THR A 265 -24.16 19.55 6.78
N ASP A 266 -23.33 18.51 6.68
CA ASP A 266 -22.02 18.55 6.03
C ASP A 266 -22.15 18.19 4.55
N ARG A 267 -21.21 18.61 3.69
CA ARG A 267 -21.29 18.33 2.25
C ARG A 267 -20.01 17.70 1.72
N TRP A 268 -20.15 16.53 1.10
CA TRP A 268 -19.08 15.77 0.47
C TRP A 268 -19.43 15.48 -1.00
N ALA A 269 -19.51 16.53 -1.82
CA ALA A 269 -19.91 16.46 -3.23
C ALA A 269 -18.73 16.05 -4.13
N VAL A 270 -18.42 14.76 -4.12
CA VAL A 270 -17.26 14.17 -4.79
C VAL A 270 -17.63 13.34 -6.01
N ALA A 271 -16.61 12.99 -6.78
CA ALA A 271 -16.65 11.90 -7.75
C ALA A 271 -15.81 10.69 -7.26
N GLN A 272 -15.14 9.97 -8.16
CA GLN A 272 -14.34 8.79 -7.83
C GLN A 272 -13.09 9.10 -6.98
N ALA A 273 -12.54 8.06 -6.33
CA ALA A 273 -11.33 8.11 -5.50
C ALA A 273 -11.34 9.16 -4.37
N ALA A 274 -12.52 9.37 -3.78
CA ALA A 274 -12.73 10.33 -2.72
C ALA A 274 -13.39 9.75 -1.45
N PRO A 275 -12.66 8.90 -0.69
CA PRO A 275 -13.24 8.14 0.40
C PRO A 275 -13.64 9.04 1.59
N PHE A 276 -14.80 8.71 2.18
CA PHE A 276 -15.27 9.29 3.43
C PHE A 276 -15.42 8.18 4.48
N ARG A 277 -14.38 8.03 5.33
CA ARG A 277 -14.22 6.84 6.18
C ARG A 277 -14.22 7.19 7.65
N ARG A 278 -14.87 6.37 8.46
CA ARG A 278 -14.69 6.41 9.93
C ARG A 278 -15.03 7.79 10.52
N ILE A 279 -16.14 8.38 10.09
CA ILE A 279 -16.57 9.72 10.54
C ILE A 279 -17.85 9.62 11.37
N ASP A 280 -17.97 10.42 12.42
CA ASP A 280 -19.26 10.66 13.10
C ASP A 280 -19.81 12.04 12.71
N VAL A 281 -20.77 12.08 11.79
CA VAL A 281 -21.45 13.32 11.40
C VAL A 281 -22.65 13.52 12.32
N HIS A 282 -22.56 14.52 13.19
CA HIS A 282 -23.63 14.93 14.12
C HIS A 282 -24.63 15.86 13.40
N GLY A 283 -25.16 15.38 12.28
CA GLY A 283 -26.03 16.12 11.36
C GLY A 283 -26.41 15.30 10.15
N GLY A 284 -26.84 15.96 9.07
CA GLY A 284 -27.01 15.36 7.75
C GLY A 284 -25.71 15.33 6.94
N LEU A 285 -25.72 14.57 5.85
CA LEU A 285 -24.61 14.49 4.89
C LEU A 285 -25.16 14.64 3.46
N ALA A 286 -24.82 15.75 2.80
CA ALA A 286 -25.15 15.98 1.40
C ALA A 286 -24.00 15.47 0.52
N LEU A 287 -24.29 14.51 -0.35
CA LEU A 287 -23.30 13.92 -1.25
C LEU A 287 -23.28 14.59 -2.62
N TYR A 288 -24.11 15.61 -2.84
CA TYR A 288 -24.30 16.31 -4.11
C TYR A 288 -23.84 17.77 -3.99
N PRO A 289 -23.42 18.40 -5.11
CA PRO A 289 -22.99 19.79 -5.07
C PRO A 289 -24.18 20.71 -4.79
N ALA A 290 -23.94 21.88 -4.20
CA ALA A 290 -25.02 22.83 -3.89
C ALA A 290 -25.81 23.29 -5.13
N SER A 291 -25.20 23.18 -6.31
CA SER A 291 -25.79 23.45 -7.62
C SER A 291 -26.81 22.39 -8.09
N TYR A 292 -26.85 21.21 -7.48
CA TYR A 292 -27.53 20.01 -8.00
C TYR A 292 -27.00 19.55 -9.37
N GLY A 293 -25.80 19.98 -9.75
CA GLY A 293 -25.16 19.56 -11.00
C GLY A 293 -24.72 18.10 -10.97
N TRP A 294 -24.15 17.64 -12.09
CA TRP A 294 -23.69 16.26 -12.24
C TRP A 294 -22.65 15.90 -11.19
N ALA A 295 -22.74 14.68 -10.68
CA ALA A 295 -21.78 14.11 -9.75
C ALA A 295 -21.72 12.58 -9.96
N SER A 296 -20.54 12.00 -9.84
CA SER A 296 -20.26 10.60 -10.15
C SER A 296 -19.42 9.94 -9.05
N GLY A 297 -19.87 10.12 -7.81
CA GLY A 297 -19.31 9.46 -6.64
C GLY A 297 -19.76 8.00 -6.57
N GLY A 298 -19.55 7.32 -5.45
CA GLY A 298 -18.74 7.73 -4.32
C GLY A 298 -18.71 6.61 -3.29
N TYR A 299 -17.92 6.81 -2.24
CA TYR A 299 -17.62 5.75 -1.29
C TYR A 299 -17.67 6.25 0.15
N VAL A 300 -18.52 5.62 0.96
CA VAL A 300 -18.59 5.82 2.42
C VAL A 300 -18.38 4.48 3.13
N ALA A 301 -17.55 4.47 4.17
CA ALA A 301 -17.40 3.28 5.00
C ALA A 301 -17.13 3.58 6.47
N ASP A 302 -17.57 2.69 7.34
CA ASP A 302 -17.34 2.77 8.78
C ASP A 302 -17.84 4.09 9.41
N THR A 303 -18.85 4.72 8.82
CA THR A 303 -19.27 6.09 9.14
C THR A 303 -20.66 6.10 9.77
N LYS A 304 -20.88 7.03 10.69
CA LYS A 304 -22.19 7.32 11.26
C LYS A 304 -22.62 8.71 10.82
N VAL A 305 -23.85 8.82 10.33
CA VAL A 305 -24.55 10.08 10.07
C VAL A 305 -25.81 10.05 10.91
N SER A 306 -25.92 10.93 11.92
CA SER A 306 -27.07 10.92 12.82
C SER A 306 -28.36 11.38 12.13
N GLY A 307 -28.24 12.21 11.08
CA GLY A 307 -29.33 12.70 10.25
C GLY A 307 -29.47 11.95 8.93
N GLN A 308 -30.03 12.64 7.93
CA GLN A 308 -30.21 12.11 6.58
C GLN A 308 -28.92 12.22 5.77
N ALA A 309 -28.51 11.12 5.14
CA ALA A 309 -27.56 11.14 4.02
C ALA A 309 -28.33 11.24 2.70
N ALA A 310 -27.89 12.10 1.78
CA ALA A 310 -28.63 12.38 0.56
C ALA A 310 -27.73 12.40 -0.68
N SER A 311 -28.10 11.63 -1.71
CA SER A 311 -27.34 11.47 -2.96
C SER A 311 -27.84 12.40 -4.08
N ILE A 312 -29.15 12.63 -4.17
CA ILE A 312 -29.85 13.53 -5.09
C ILE A 312 -29.39 13.45 -6.55
N SER A 313 -28.36 14.22 -6.96
CA SER A 313 -27.85 14.24 -8.34
C SER A 313 -26.68 13.28 -8.58
N GLN A 314 -26.21 12.58 -7.56
CA GLN A 314 -25.20 11.54 -7.68
C GLN A 314 -25.71 10.39 -8.54
N GLN A 315 -24.97 10.06 -9.60
CA GLN A 315 -25.31 8.97 -10.52
C GLN A 315 -25.40 7.62 -9.79
N GLN A 316 -24.39 7.34 -8.98
CA GLN A 316 -24.29 6.11 -8.18
C GLN A 316 -23.60 6.38 -6.85
N TRP A 317 -23.68 5.42 -5.92
CA TRP A 317 -22.97 5.50 -4.65
C TRP A 317 -22.81 4.12 -4.01
N TYR A 318 -21.71 3.92 -3.29
CA TYR A 318 -21.52 2.77 -2.41
C TYR A 318 -21.31 3.17 -0.96
N THR A 319 -22.07 2.54 -0.06
CA THR A 319 -21.87 2.66 1.39
C THR A 319 -21.74 1.27 2.01
N ARG A 320 -20.73 1.07 2.86
CA ARG A 320 -20.63 -0.15 3.68
C ARG A 320 -20.44 0.08 5.16
N ASP A 321 -20.86 -0.89 5.96
CA ASP A 321 -20.59 -0.99 7.40
C ASP A 321 -20.81 0.33 8.15
N SER A 322 -21.93 0.99 7.88
CA SER A 322 -22.19 2.37 8.30
C SER A 322 -23.54 2.49 8.98
N ASN A 323 -23.85 3.67 9.50
CA ASN A 323 -25.14 3.97 10.09
C ASN A 323 -25.65 5.32 9.58
N PHE A 324 -26.81 5.36 8.94
CA PHE A 324 -27.51 6.60 8.58
C PHE A 324 -28.79 6.73 9.39
N GLY A 325 -29.17 7.95 9.77
CA GLY A 325 -30.50 8.21 10.34
C GLY A 325 -31.59 7.91 9.32
N SER A 326 -31.37 8.33 8.07
CA SER A 326 -32.17 7.97 6.90
C SER A 326 -31.38 8.22 5.61
N TRP A 327 -31.92 7.75 4.48
CA TRP A 327 -31.37 7.98 3.14
C TRP A 327 -32.37 8.74 2.25
N ASP A 328 -31.87 9.55 1.31
CA ASP A 328 -32.67 10.18 0.25
C ASP A 328 -31.91 10.28 -1.08
N GLY A 329 -32.65 10.19 -2.18
CA GLY A 329 -32.14 10.23 -3.55
C GLY A 329 -31.65 8.88 -4.08
N GLY A 330 -31.64 8.77 -5.40
CA GLY A 330 -31.19 7.59 -6.14
C GLY A 330 -31.37 7.83 -7.64
N VAL A 331 -30.26 7.89 -8.39
CA VAL A 331 -30.29 8.16 -9.83
C VAL A 331 -30.21 6.85 -10.62
N TRP A 332 -29.08 6.14 -10.56
CA TRP A 332 -28.89 4.90 -11.32
C TRP A 332 -28.51 3.68 -10.49
N ASN A 333 -27.65 3.82 -9.47
CA ASN A 333 -27.15 2.67 -8.70
C ASN A 333 -26.73 3.05 -7.27
N MET A 334 -27.60 2.85 -6.29
CA MET A 334 -27.30 3.12 -4.87
C MET A 334 -27.14 1.81 -4.10
N VAL A 335 -25.92 1.47 -3.72
CA VAL A 335 -25.59 0.16 -3.15
C VAL A 335 -25.18 0.28 -1.68
N PHE A 336 -25.73 -0.59 -0.85
CA PHE A 336 -25.50 -0.64 0.59
C PHE A 336 -25.15 -2.07 1.02
N SER A 337 -24.13 -2.24 1.86
CA SER A 337 -23.87 -3.51 2.55
C SER A 337 -23.53 -3.30 4.02
N GLY A 338 -24.30 -3.89 4.93
CA GLY A 338 -24.06 -3.71 6.38
C GLY A 338 -24.33 -2.29 6.85
N VAL A 339 -25.29 -1.58 6.23
CA VAL A 339 -25.62 -0.21 6.59
C VAL A 339 -26.92 -0.17 7.39
N ASN A 340 -26.83 0.25 8.65
CA ASN A 340 -28.01 0.50 9.47
C ASN A 340 -28.70 1.79 8.98
N GLY A 341 -30.02 1.73 8.81
CA GLY A 341 -30.79 2.86 8.27
C GLY A 341 -30.71 3.04 6.74
N ALA A 342 -30.08 2.10 6.02
CA ALA A 342 -30.20 2.03 4.57
C ALA A 342 -31.65 1.75 4.14
N PRO A 343 -32.07 2.21 2.95
CA PRO A 343 -33.36 1.86 2.37
C PRO A 343 -33.43 0.35 2.07
N ALA A 344 -34.64 -0.19 1.99
CA ALA A 344 -34.83 -1.58 1.55
C ALA A 344 -34.35 -1.75 0.09
N ASN A 345 -34.02 -2.98 -0.32
CA ASN A 345 -33.74 -3.25 -1.74
C ASN A 345 -35.02 -3.03 -2.55
N THR A 346 -34.96 -2.12 -3.51
CA THR A 346 -36.08 -1.70 -4.38
C THR A 346 -35.72 -1.65 -5.86
N PHE A 347 -34.51 -2.11 -6.23
CA PHE A 347 -34.05 -2.13 -7.61
C PHE A 347 -35.06 -2.85 -8.52
N PRO A 348 -35.37 -2.31 -9.72
CA PRO A 348 -34.70 -1.19 -10.40
C PRO A 348 -35.24 0.20 -10.07
N ASN A 349 -36.35 0.34 -9.34
CA ASN A 349 -36.98 1.64 -9.12
C ASN A 349 -37.68 1.77 -7.75
N PRO A 350 -37.16 2.61 -6.83
CA PRO A 350 -35.91 3.36 -6.97
C PRO A 350 -34.68 2.41 -6.95
N PRO A 351 -33.48 2.86 -7.40
CA PRO A 351 -32.39 1.97 -7.78
C PRO A 351 -31.49 1.52 -6.61
N GLU A 352 -32.09 1.10 -5.49
CA GLU A 352 -31.37 0.68 -4.29
C GLU A 352 -31.09 -0.84 -4.27
N THR A 353 -29.82 -1.20 -4.16
CA THR A 353 -29.34 -2.55 -3.86
C THR A 353 -28.89 -2.62 -2.40
N THR A 354 -29.61 -3.35 -1.54
CA THR A 354 -29.30 -3.38 -0.10
C THR A 354 -29.03 -4.80 0.41
N LEU A 355 -27.83 -4.98 0.97
CA LEU A 355 -27.40 -6.19 1.67
C LEU A 355 -27.34 -5.91 3.18
N SER A 356 -27.82 -6.85 3.99
CA SER A 356 -27.87 -6.73 5.45
C SER A 356 -26.48 -6.70 6.11
N SER A 357 -25.45 -7.21 5.43
CA SER A 357 -24.08 -7.24 5.90
C SER A 357 -23.08 -7.22 4.75
N THR A 358 -21.86 -6.75 5.02
CA THR A 358 -20.71 -6.95 4.14
C THR A 358 -20.07 -8.30 4.49
N PRO A 359 -19.96 -9.27 3.55
CA PRO A 359 -19.54 -10.64 3.89
C PRO A 359 -18.18 -10.71 4.58
N VAL A 360 -17.17 -10.00 4.05
CA VAL A 360 -15.86 -9.84 4.70
C VAL A 360 -15.38 -8.41 4.52
N SER A 361 -15.11 -7.72 5.62
CA SER A 361 -14.50 -6.39 5.58
C SER A 361 -13.40 -6.26 6.61
N ARG A 362 -12.41 -5.40 6.32
CA ARG A 362 -11.39 -5.00 7.27
C ARG A 362 -11.21 -3.51 7.10
N ASP A 363 -11.44 -2.74 8.15
CA ASP A 363 -11.33 -1.28 8.03
C ASP A 363 -9.88 -0.84 7.84
N VAL A 364 -9.68 0.36 7.31
CA VAL A 364 -8.37 0.86 6.87
C VAL A 364 -7.38 1.01 8.05
N PRO A 365 -6.08 0.73 7.86
CA PRO A 365 -5.05 1.20 8.78
C PRO A 365 -5.04 2.72 8.88
N TYR A 366 -4.96 3.29 10.09
CA TYR A 366 -4.95 4.74 10.28
C TYR A 366 -3.90 5.19 11.30
N LEU A 367 -3.36 6.39 11.09
CA LEU A 367 -2.42 7.04 12.00
C LEU A 367 -3.17 7.67 13.17
N TYR A 368 -2.69 7.49 14.40
CA TYR A 368 -3.20 8.18 15.58
C TYR A 368 -2.09 8.52 16.57
N VAL A 369 -2.38 9.38 17.53
CA VAL A 369 -1.47 9.74 18.64
C VAL A 369 -1.98 9.10 19.92
N ASP A 370 -1.12 8.33 20.59
CA ASP A 370 -1.45 7.70 21.87
C ASP A 370 -1.37 8.68 23.05
N GLY A 371 -1.83 8.26 24.23
CA GLY A 371 -1.82 9.09 25.45
C GLY A 371 -0.43 9.53 25.94
N SER A 372 0.66 8.99 25.37
CA SER A 372 2.04 9.43 25.63
C SER A 372 2.58 10.43 24.59
N GLY A 373 1.74 10.85 23.62
CA GLY A 373 2.13 11.75 22.54
C GLY A 373 2.90 11.06 21.42
N LYS A 374 2.94 9.73 21.39
CA LYS A 374 3.62 8.95 20.35
C LYS A 374 2.67 8.59 19.22
N TYR A 375 3.18 8.63 18.00
CA TYR A 375 2.42 8.21 16.83
C TYR A 375 2.40 6.69 16.71
N ARG A 376 1.23 6.20 16.31
CA ARG A 376 0.92 4.80 16.14
C ARG A 376 0.11 4.59 14.87
N VAL A 377 0.20 3.41 14.30
CA VAL A 377 -0.74 2.97 13.25
C VAL A 377 -1.66 1.93 13.86
N PHE A 378 -2.96 2.22 13.89
CA PHE A 378 -3.96 1.25 14.30
C PHE A 378 -4.30 0.33 13.12
N LEU A 379 -4.42 -0.96 13.39
CA LEU A 379 -4.72 -2.01 12.43
C LEU A 379 -6.04 -2.67 12.83
N PRO A 380 -7.18 -2.24 12.24
CA PRO A 380 -8.47 -2.86 12.51
C PRO A 380 -8.46 -4.37 12.22
N SER A 381 -9.23 -5.12 13.01
CA SER A 381 -9.41 -6.56 12.84
C SER A 381 -10.31 -6.86 11.65
N LEU A 382 -10.14 -8.05 11.06
CA LEU A 382 -11.08 -8.58 10.08
C LEU A 382 -12.47 -8.75 10.72
N ARG A 383 -13.52 -8.37 9.99
CA ARG A 383 -14.91 -8.62 10.33
C ARG A 383 -15.55 -9.49 9.26
N THR A 384 -16.41 -10.39 9.70
CA THR A 384 -17.24 -11.25 8.83
C THR A 384 -18.70 -10.91 9.07
N ASN A 385 -19.49 -10.81 8.00
CA ASN A 385 -20.87 -10.32 8.04
C ASN A 385 -20.96 -8.99 8.80
N ALA A 386 -20.07 -8.06 8.45
CA ALA A 386 -19.97 -6.77 9.09
C ALA A 386 -21.26 -5.96 8.88
N SER A 387 -21.68 -5.26 9.93
CA SER A 387 -22.80 -4.33 9.88
C SER A 387 -22.58 -3.23 10.92
N GLY A 388 -22.84 -1.99 10.52
CA GLY A 388 -22.58 -0.79 11.28
C GLY A 388 -21.08 -0.45 11.47
N PRO A 389 -20.79 0.77 11.96
CA PRO A 389 -19.42 1.23 12.19
C PRO A 389 -18.70 0.38 13.22
N SER A 390 -17.41 0.12 12.98
CA SER A 390 -16.56 -0.73 13.81
C SER A 390 -16.32 -0.18 15.22
N TRP A 391 -16.52 1.13 15.39
CA TRP A 391 -16.35 1.88 16.63
C TRP A 391 -17.68 2.20 17.34
N ALA A 392 -18.82 1.75 16.79
CA ALA A 392 -20.14 2.11 17.31
C ALA A 392 -20.42 1.63 18.74
N ASN A 393 -19.74 0.56 19.19
CA ASN A 393 -19.94 -0.06 20.51
C ASN A 393 -18.66 0.00 21.37
N GLY A 394 -17.89 1.09 21.22
CA GLY A 394 -16.57 1.26 21.84
C GLY A 394 -15.46 1.17 20.81
N SER A 395 -14.19 1.19 21.27
CA SER A 395 -13.07 1.22 20.35
C SER A 395 -13.02 0.01 19.40
N THR A 396 -12.72 0.30 18.14
CA THR A 396 -12.56 -0.70 17.08
C THR A 396 -11.61 -1.80 17.54
N ALA A 397 -12.00 -3.06 17.36
CA ALA A 397 -11.12 -4.18 17.64
C ALA A 397 -9.94 -4.19 16.67
N GLY A 398 -8.71 -4.36 17.17
CA GLY A 398 -7.51 -4.32 16.36
C GLY A 398 -6.24 -4.26 17.20
N THR A 399 -5.12 -4.07 16.51
CA THR A 399 -3.80 -3.95 17.14
C THR A 399 -3.15 -2.64 16.77
N SER A 400 -2.25 -2.13 17.60
CA SER A 400 -1.54 -0.89 17.35
C SER A 400 -0.05 -1.14 17.16
N LEU A 401 0.50 -0.67 16.03
CA LEU A 401 1.93 -0.69 15.76
C LEU A 401 2.57 0.66 16.10
N PRO A 402 3.75 0.68 16.76
CA PRO A 402 4.53 1.91 16.91
C PRO A 402 5.02 2.45 15.56
N MET A 403 5.08 3.78 15.41
CA MET A 403 5.78 4.39 14.27
C MET A 403 7.28 4.03 14.22
N SER A 404 7.90 3.62 15.33
CA SER A 404 9.27 3.07 15.30
C SER A 404 9.45 1.81 14.44
N GLN A 405 8.37 1.16 13.98
CA GLN A 405 8.39 0.04 13.02
C GLN A 405 8.10 0.46 11.57
N PHE A 406 7.92 1.76 11.29
CA PHE A 406 7.60 2.28 9.97
C PHE A 406 8.74 3.11 9.42
N TYR A 407 9.27 2.72 8.27
CA TYR A 407 10.11 3.60 7.48
C TYR A 407 9.24 4.73 6.90
N VAL A 408 9.57 5.98 7.25
CA VAL A 408 8.84 7.17 6.77
C VAL A 408 9.42 7.59 5.43
N VAL A 409 8.73 7.21 4.35
CA VAL A 409 9.12 7.52 2.97
C VAL A 409 8.88 9.00 2.68
N LYS A 410 9.89 9.69 2.16
CA LYS A 410 9.89 11.14 1.86
C LYS A 410 10.53 11.46 0.52
N ALA A 411 10.30 12.69 0.04
CA ALA A 411 10.96 13.21 -1.15
C ALA A 411 12.48 12.97 -1.09
N GLY A 412 13.03 12.39 -2.16
CA GLY A 412 14.44 11.99 -2.26
C GLY A 412 14.70 10.50 -1.98
N ASP A 413 13.75 9.77 -1.37
CA ASP A 413 13.88 8.32 -1.24
C ASP A 413 13.84 7.62 -2.59
N THR A 414 14.77 6.69 -2.78
CA THR A 414 14.83 5.85 -3.99
C THR A 414 14.08 4.54 -3.75
N ALA A 415 13.66 3.89 -4.85
CA ALA A 415 13.12 2.53 -4.77
C ALA A 415 14.08 1.54 -4.08
N ALA A 416 15.41 1.74 -4.18
CA ALA A 416 16.41 0.92 -3.48
C ALA A 416 16.39 1.13 -1.96
N THR A 417 16.26 2.37 -1.51
CA THR A 417 16.11 2.70 -0.09
C THR A 417 14.85 2.08 0.48
N ILE A 418 13.72 2.24 -0.21
CA ILE A 418 12.43 1.69 0.21
C ILE A 418 12.47 0.15 0.25
N ASN A 419 13.03 -0.50 -0.78
CA ASN A 419 13.21 -1.95 -0.79
C ASN A 419 14.13 -2.45 0.32
N THR A 420 15.18 -1.69 0.66
CA THR A 420 16.06 -2.02 1.78
C THR A 420 15.27 -2.05 3.09
N ALA A 421 14.46 -1.02 3.35
CA ALA A 421 13.61 -0.97 4.53
C ALA A 421 12.60 -2.14 4.59
N LEU A 422 11.92 -2.43 3.47
CA LEU A 422 11.01 -3.58 3.34
C LEU A 422 11.73 -4.90 3.62
N SER A 423 12.93 -5.09 3.07
CA SER A 423 13.73 -6.31 3.28
C SER A 423 14.17 -6.47 4.75
N GLN A 424 14.40 -5.36 5.45
CA GLN A 424 14.67 -5.32 6.88
C GLN A 424 13.39 -5.44 7.72
N GLY A 425 12.22 -5.54 7.11
CA GLY A 425 10.94 -5.74 7.81
C GLY A 425 10.34 -4.49 8.42
N CYS A 426 10.66 -3.33 7.85
CA CYS A 426 9.86 -2.15 8.07
C CYS A 426 8.50 -2.25 7.38
N ASN A 427 7.48 -1.73 8.07
CA ASN A 427 6.31 -1.21 7.42
C ASN A 427 6.67 0.12 6.72
N LEU A 428 5.81 0.62 5.85
CA LEU A 428 6.01 1.91 5.20
C LEU A 428 4.93 2.90 5.60
N PHE A 429 5.35 4.10 5.99
CA PHE A 429 4.48 5.25 6.06
C PHE A 429 4.90 6.20 4.94
N VAL A 430 4.05 6.37 3.93
CA VAL A 430 4.38 7.14 2.73
C VAL A 430 3.78 8.53 2.86
N THR A 431 4.66 9.52 3.01
CA THR A 431 4.26 10.92 3.20
C THR A 431 3.78 11.54 1.88
N PRO A 432 2.97 12.63 1.90
CA PRO A 432 2.44 13.24 0.68
C PRO A 432 3.57 13.68 -0.28
N GLY A 433 3.59 13.11 -1.48
CA GLY A 433 4.58 13.41 -2.51
C GLY A 433 4.45 12.52 -3.75
N VAL A 434 5.26 12.79 -4.77
CA VAL A 434 5.37 11.98 -6.00
C VAL A 434 6.74 11.30 -6.02
N TYR A 435 6.74 9.98 -6.19
CA TYR A 435 7.89 9.10 -5.99
C TYR A 435 8.17 8.29 -7.25
N HIS A 436 9.28 8.62 -7.91
CA HIS A 436 9.74 7.93 -9.10
C HIS A 436 10.48 6.62 -8.74
N LEU A 437 10.11 5.53 -9.39
CA LEU A 437 10.59 4.19 -9.11
C LEU A 437 11.33 3.62 -10.32
N ASN A 438 12.66 3.52 -10.22
CA ASN A 438 13.49 2.88 -11.24
C ASN A 438 13.56 1.34 -11.13
N GLN A 439 12.96 0.78 -10.08
CA GLN A 439 12.79 -0.65 -9.86
C GLN A 439 11.52 -0.92 -9.04
N THR A 440 10.98 -2.12 -9.18
CA THR A 440 9.77 -2.55 -8.47
C THR A 440 9.97 -2.57 -6.96
N LEU A 441 8.99 -2.07 -6.21
CA LEU A 441 8.93 -2.24 -4.75
C LEU A 441 8.47 -3.66 -4.39
N ASN A 442 9.20 -4.35 -3.51
CA ASN A 442 9.00 -5.77 -3.20
C ASN A 442 8.52 -5.95 -1.76
N ILE A 443 7.24 -6.27 -1.60
CA ILE A 443 6.66 -6.64 -0.30
C ILE A 443 6.70 -8.16 -0.17
N THR A 444 7.66 -8.67 0.59
CA THR A 444 7.91 -10.12 0.72
C THR A 444 7.56 -10.68 2.09
N LYS A 445 7.29 -9.84 3.08
CA LYS A 445 6.99 -10.26 4.46
C LYS A 445 5.50 -10.16 4.74
N ALA A 446 4.96 -11.20 5.38
CA ALA A 446 3.59 -11.20 5.89
C ALA A 446 3.35 -10.02 6.85
N ASN A 447 2.11 -9.54 6.92
CA ASN A 447 1.67 -8.45 7.78
C ASN A 447 2.31 -7.08 7.50
N THR A 448 3.07 -6.92 6.40
CA THR A 448 3.62 -5.61 6.03
C THR A 448 2.49 -4.63 5.75
N THR A 449 2.52 -3.48 6.40
CA THR A 449 1.59 -2.36 6.18
C THR A 449 2.28 -1.27 5.37
N VAL A 450 1.65 -0.82 4.30
CA VAL A 450 2.02 0.37 3.53
C VAL A 450 0.87 1.36 3.63
N LEU A 451 1.07 2.39 4.44
CA LEU A 451 0.09 3.43 4.73
C LEU A 451 0.51 4.73 4.06
N GLY A 452 -0.26 5.17 3.07
CA GLY A 452 -0.17 6.50 2.47
C GLY A 452 -1.21 7.46 3.04
N ILE A 453 -0.83 8.73 3.17
CA ILE A 453 -1.70 9.84 3.55
C ILE A 453 -1.36 11.03 2.65
N GLY A 454 -2.38 11.75 2.15
CA GLY A 454 -2.21 12.88 1.23
C GLY A 454 -1.86 12.43 -0.19
N TYR A 455 -2.46 11.33 -0.66
CA TYR A 455 -2.31 10.81 -2.02
C TYR A 455 -0.85 10.65 -2.50
N PRO A 456 0.04 10.03 -1.70
CA PRO A 456 1.38 9.72 -2.16
C PRO A 456 1.30 8.88 -3.44
N THR A 457 2.10 9.29 -4.42
CA THR A 457 1.99 8.79 -5.79
C THR A 457 3.26 8.05 -6.18
N PHE A 458 3.16 6.78 -6.55
CA PHE A 458 4.27 6.02 -7.12
C PHE A 458 4.22 6.06 -8.64
N VAL A 459 5.31 6.50 -9.27
CA VAL A 459 5.48 6.57 -10.72
C VAL A 459 6.55 5.57 -11.15
N PRO A 460 6.22 4.44 -11.80
CA PRO A 460 7.23 3.53 -12.30
C PRO A 460 7.92 4.09 -13.55
N ASP A 461 9.24 4.21 -13.50
CA ASP A 461 10.07 4.58 -14.63
C ASP A 461 10.50 3.33 -15.42
N ASN A 462 10.87 3.53 -16.69
CA ASN A 462 11.48 2.49 -17.53
C ASN A 462 10.65 1.20 -17.72
N GLY A 463 9.32 1.28 -17.56
CA GLY A 463 8.38 0.16 -17.81
C GLY A 463 8.40 -0.92 -16.74
N VAL A 464 8.94 -0.59 -15.57
CA VAL A 464 9.03 -1.46 -14.41
C VAL A 464 7.66 -1.54 -13.73
N ASN A 465 7.30 -2.65 -13.07
CA ASN A 465 6.08 -2.64 -12.25
C ASN A 465 6.33 -1.74 -11.03
N ALA A 466 5.35 -0.94 -10.59
CA ALA A 466 5.57 -0.06 -9.44
C ALA A 466 5.75 -0.86 -8.13
N MET A 467 4.87 -1.85 -7.89
CA MET A 467 4.92 -2.65 -6.67
C MET A 467 4.47 -4.09 -6.93
N GLN A 468 5.08 -5.03 -6.21
CA GLN A 468 4.61 -6.41 -6.13
C GLN A 468 4.58 -6.92 -4.69
N VAL A 469 3.58 -7.75 -4.40
CA VAL A 469 3.39 -8.43 -3.11
C VAL A 469 3.59 -9.93 -3.32
N ALA A 470 4.35 -10.57 -2.45
CA ALA A 470 4.50 -12.03 -2.42
C ALA A 470 3.19 -12.72 -1.99
N ASP A 471 3.09 -14.05 -2.18
CA ASP A 471 1.94 -14.84 -1.70
C ASP A 471 2.03 -15.04 -0.17
N VAL A 472 1.76 -13.99 0.60
CA VAL A 472 1.91 -13.93 2.06
C VAL A 472 0.67 -13.35 2.72
N ASP A 473 0.45 -13.74 3.97
CA ASP A 473 -0.69 -13.27 4.77
C ASP A 473 -0.61 -11.78 5.09
N GLY A 474 -1.78 -11.14 5.19
CA GLY A 474 -1.99 -9.97 6.03
C GLY A 474 -1.37 -8.66 5.56
N VAL A 475 -0.85 -8.58 4.33
CA VAL A 475 -0.34 -7.31 3.79
C VAL A 475 -1.48 -6.30 3.70
N ARG A 476 -1.20 -5.04 4.05
CA ARG A 476 -2.20 -3.96 4.01
C ARG A 476 -1.67 -2.79 3.20
N LEU A 477 -2.31 -2.51 2.06
CA LEU A 477 -2.01 -1.35 1.22
C LEU A 477 -3.14 -0.33 1.37
N LYS A 478 -2.80 0.89 1.78
CA LYS A 478 -3.78 1.94 2.07
C LYS A 478 -3.36 3.29 1.47
N GLY A 479 -4.25 3.96 0.76
CA GLY A 479 -4.11 5.38 0.43
C GLY A 479 -2.97 5.69 -0.53
N LEU A 480 -2.85 4.92 -1.62
CA LEU A 480 -1.76 5.05 -2.60
C LEU A 480 -2.33 5.38 -3.98
N LEU A 481 -1.68 6.28 -4.71
CA LEU A 481 -1.92 6.46 -6.14
C LEU A 481 -0.75 5.83 -6.91
N PHE A 482 -1.05 4.93 -7.85
CA PHE A 482 -0.09 4.45 -8.84
C PHE A 482 -0.34 5.19 -10.15
N ASP A 483 0.60 6.03 -10.55
CA ASP A 483 0.49 6.84 -11.76
C ASP A 483 1.48 6.33 -12.81
N ALA A 484 0.98 5.86 -13.95
CA ALA A 484 1.82 5.19 -14.93
C ALA A 484 2.90 6.11 -15.51
N GLY A 485 4.14 5.60 -15.60
CA GLY A 485 5.22 6.27 -16.30
C GLY A 485 5.07 6.25 -17.83
N THR A 486 5.98 6.93 -18.51
CA THR A 486 5.94 7.10 -19.97
C THR A 486 6.29 5.84 -20.77
N THR A 487 6.96 4.90 -20.12
CA THR A 487 7.27 3.58 -20.68
C THR A 487 6.24 2.58 -20.17
N ASN A 488 5.67 1.78 -21.08
CA ASN A 488 4.63 0.84 -20.75
C ASN A 488 5.07 -0.18 -19.69
N SER A 489 4.41 -0.15 -18.53
CA SER A 489 4.57 -1.17 -17.49
C SER A 489 3.69 -2.37 -17.77
N ALA A 490 4.14 -3.60 -17.47
CA ALA A 490 3.30 -4.79 -17.63
C ALA A 490 2.11 -4.75 -16.65
N ALA A 491 2.38 -4.42 -15.38
CA ALA A 491 1.38 -4.11 -14.38
C ALA A 491 1.83 -2.93 -13.51
N LEU A 492 0.92 -2.14 -12.93
CA LEU A 492 1.29 -1.16 -11.90
C LEU A 492 1.43 -1.84 -10.52
N LEU A 493 0.44 -2.65 -10.13
CA LEU A 493 0.46 -3.44 -8.90
C LEU A 493 0.15 -4.91 -9.18
N THR A 494 0.93 -5.81 -8.59
CA THR A 494 0.65 -7.26 -8.59
C THR A 494 0.60 -7.80 -7.16
N VAL A 495 -0.50 -8.45 -6.78
CA VAL A 495 -0.67 -9.09 -5.46
C VAL A 495 -0.63 -10.61 -5.61
N GLY A 496 0.45 -11.21 -5.12
CA GLY A 496 0.80 -12.60 -5.34
C GLY A 496 1.46 -12.82 -6.71
N PRO A 497 2.50 -13.67 -6.83
CA PRO A 497 3.01 -14.10 -8.12
C PRO A 497 1.98 -14.92 -8.91
N SER A 498 2.16 -15.03 -10.23
CA SER A 498 1.34 -15.93 -11.06
C SER A 498 1.41 -17.37 -10.53
N GLY A 499 0.26 -18.06 -10.50
CA GLY A 499 0.15 -19.41 -9.94
C GLY A 499 0.00 -19.47 -8.41
N SER A 500 -0.17 -18.32 -7.74
CA SER A 500 -0.54 -18.27 -6.31
C SER A 500 -1.78 -19.11 -6.05
N SER A 501 -1.73 -19.91 -4.98
CA SER A 501 -2.78 -20.86 -4.63
C SER A 501 -2.95 -21.05 -3.13
N ALA A 502 -2.12 -20.39 -2.31
CA ALA A 502 -2.32 -20.38 -0.87
C ALA A 502 -3.65 -19.70 -0.53
N SER A 503 -4.30 -20.21 0.52
CA SER A 503 -5.47 -19.53 1.11
C SER A 503 -5.02 -18.61 2.22
N HIS A 504 -5.52 -17.38 2.19
CA HIS A 504 -5.24 -16.33 3.17
C HIS A 504 -6.51 -15.94 3.95
N ALA A 505 -7.51 -16.83 4.02
CA ALA A 505 -8.84 -16.50 4.54
C ALA A 505 -8.85 -15.94 5.98
N SER A 506 -7.92 -16.39 6.83
CA SER A 506 -7.82 -15.93 8.23
C SER A 506 -7.16 -14.55 8.37
N ASN A 507 -6.32 -14.17 7.41
CA ASN A 507 -5.56 -12.94 7.43
C ASN A 507 -5.25 -12.50 5.99
N PRO A 508 -6.26 -12.04 5.24
CA PRO A 508 -6.11 -11.74 3.83
C PRO A 508 -5.22 -10.51 3.61
N THR A 509 -4.67 -10.38 2.41
CA THR A 509 -4.13 -9.09 1.95
C THR A 509 -5.29 -8.12 1.67
N THR A 510 -5.15 -6.84 2.05
CA THR A 510 -6.12 -5.78 1.70
C THR A 510 -5.50 -4.71 0.81
N ILE A 511 -6.30 -4.24 -0.14
CA ILE A 511 -6.02 -3.13 -1.05
C ILE A 511 -7.13 -2.10 -0.81
N GLN A 512 -6.81 -0.95 -0.19
CA GLN A 512 -7.83 0.00 0.27
C GLN A 512 -7.48 1.43 -0.08
N ASP A 513 -8.39 2.16 -0.72
CA ASP A 513 -8.11 3.50 -1.25
C ASP A 513 -6.82 3.51 -2.10
N VAL A 514 -6.71 2.49 -2.95
CA VAL A 514 -5.59 2.35 -3.89
C VAL A 514 -6.11 2.68 -5.28
N PHE A 515 -5.49 3.67 -5.89
CA PHE A 515 -5.96 4.27 -7.13
C PHE A 515 -4.90 4.11 -8.22
N PHE A 516 -5.34 4.08 -9.48
CA PHE A 516 -4.48 3.93 -10.64
C PHE A 516 -4.84 4.98 -11.68
N ARG A 517 -3.83 5.66 -12.20
CA ARG A 517 -3.98 6.63 -13.28
C ARG A 517 -3.06 6.28 -14.44
N ILE A 518 -3.61 6.28 -15.65
CA ILE A 518 -2.85 6.07 -16.89
C ILE A 518 -3.16 7.20 -17.87
N GLY A 519 -2.29 8.20 -17.94
CA GLY A 519 -2.53 9.41 -18.73
C GLY A 519 -2.95 10.61 -17.88
N GLY A 520 -3.38 11.68 -18.54
CA GLY A 520 -3.95 12.86 -17.88
C GLY A 520 -2.89 13.88 -17.44
N GLU A 521 -2.00 13.52 -16.52
CA GLU A 521 -0.89 14.41 -16.14
C GLU A 521 0.23 14.39 -17.20
N LYS A 522 0.61 13.17 -17.59
CA LYS A 522 1.68 12.83 -18.53
C LYS A 522 1.23 11.68 -19.42
N VAL A 523 2.01 11.34 -20.46
CA VAL A 523 1.72 10.20 -21.36
C VAL A 523 1.99 8.88 -20.63
N GLY A 524 1.14 8.51 -19.68
CA GLY A 524 1.26 7.27 -18.90
C GLY A 524 0.84 6.04 -19.71
N LYS A 525 1.54 4.91 -19.54
CA LYS A 525 1.20 3.63 -20.21
C LYS A 525 1.36 2.45 -19.26
N ALA A 526 0.37 1.56 -19.23
CA ALA A 526 0.50 0.26 -18.59
C ALA A 526 -0.43 -0.75 -19.25
N THR A 527 -0.01 -2.00 -19.41
CA THR A 527 -0.88 -3.06 -19.95
C THR A 527 -2.00 -3.38 -18.98
N THR A 528 -1.68 -3.52 -17.68
CA THR A 528 -2.68 -3.73 -16.63
C THR A 528 -2.45 -2.82 -15.44
N SER A 529 -3.49 -2.32 -14.79
CA SER A 529 -3.32 -1.55 -13.54
C SER A 529 -3.09 -2.47 -12.35
N LEU A 530 -4.01 -3.41 -12.11
CA LEU A 530 -3.96 -4.30 -10.96
C LEU A 530 -4.12 -5.77 -11.37
N ILE A 531 -3.21 -6.63 -10.89
CA ILE A 531 -3.32 -8.08 -10.96
C ILE A 531 -3.41 -8.66 -9.55
N VAL A 532 -4.45 -9.42 -9.24
CA VAL A 532 -4.65 -10.10 -7.95
C VAL A 532 -4.62 -11.61 -8.14
N ASN A 533 -3.49 -12.23 -7.81
CA ASN A 533 -3.29 -13.67 -7.84
C ASN A 533 -3.53 -14.32 -6.47
N SER A 534 -3.23 -13.65 -5.36
CA SER A 534 -3.43 -14.22 -4.03
C SER A 534 -4.91 -14.40 -3.70
N SER A 535 -5.26 -15.60 -3.23
CA SER A 535 -6.62 -15.92 -2.82
C SER A 535 -7.03 -15.12 -1.59
N ASN A 536 -8.33 -14.94 -1.39
CA ASN A 536 -8.92 -14.23 -0.26
C ASN A 536 -8.59 -12.73 -0.16
N THR A 537 -7.85 -12.16 -1.11
CA THR A 537 -7.57 -10.72 -1.15
C THR A 537 -8.88 -9.93 -1.08
N ILE A 538 -8.87 -8.86 -0.28
CA ILE A 538 -9.98 -7.91 -0.18
C ILE A 538 -9.59 -6.64 -0.92
N ILE A 539 -10.35 -6.30 -1.95
CA ILE A 539 -10.24 -5.06 -2.71
C ILE A 539 -11.35 -4.14 -2.21
N ASP A 540 -11.02 -3.10 -1.46
CA ASP A 540 -12.01 -2.26 -0.80
C ASP A 540 -11.79 -0.79 -1.12
N HIS A 541 -12.55 -0.30 -2.09
CA HIS A 541 -12.38 0.99 -2.75
C HIS A 541 -11.08 1.07 -3.56
N ILE A 542 -11.20 0.75 -4.85
CA ILE A 542 -10.19 1.13 -5.84
C ILE A 542 -10.84 1.96 -6.93
N TRP A 543 -10.01 2.77 -7.59
CA TRP A 543 -10.34 3.39 -8.86
C TRP A 543 -9.21 3.14 -9.83
N ALA A 544 -9.46 2.33 -10.85
CA ALA A 544 -8.53 2.14 -11.95
C ALA A 544 -9.02 2.97 -13.13
N TRP A 545 -8.27 4.01 -13.49
CA TRP A 545 -8.70 4.99 -14.49
C TRP A 545 -7.64 5.15 -15.59
N ARG A 546 -7.98 4.71 -16.80
CA ARG A 546 -7.30 5.18 -18.00
C ARG A 546 -7.85 6.57 -18.33
N ALA A 547 -7.00 7.58 -18.32
CA ALA A 547 -7.47 8.95 -18.41
C ALA A 547 -8.26 9.22 -19.69
N ASP A 548 -9.47 9.77 -19.56
CA ASP A 548 -10.32 10.27 -20.66
C ASP A 548 -10.08 11.77 -20.95
N HIS A 549 -9.46 12.49 -20.00
CA HIS A 549 -9.08 13.89 -20.12
C HIS A 549 -7.76 14.20 -19.41
N GLY A 550 -7.17 15.35 -19.75
CA GLY A 550 -6.08 15.96 -18.99
C GLY A 550 -5.24 16.94 -19.79
N ASN A 551 -3.98 17.08 -19.41
CA ASN A 551 -3.02 17.97 -20.04
C ASN A 551 -2.91 17.71 -21.55
N ALA A 552 -2.69 18.76 -22.34
CA ALA A 552 -2.63 18.66 -23.78
C ALA A 552 -1.62 17.58 -24.25
N GLY A 553 -2.10 16.65 -25.10
CA GLY A 553 -1.26 15.59 -25.67
C GLY A 553 -0.99 14.39 -24.75
N THR A 554 -1.65 14.28 -23.60
CA THR A 554 -1.47 13.18 -22.65
C THR A 554 -2.51 12.07 -22.73
N VAL A 555 -3.61 12.29 -23.47
CA VAL A 555 -4.74 11.37 -23.59
C VAL A 555 -5.08 11.11 -25.06
N GLY A 556 -5.37 9.85 -25.37
CA GLY A 556 -5.87 9.39 -26.66
C GLY A 556 -5.55 7.92 -26.91
N TRP A 557 -6.22 7.33 -27.91
CA TRP A 557 -6.22 5.89 -28.18
C TRP A 557 -4.81 5.27 -28.35
N THR A 558 -3.87 6.03 -28.92
CA THR A 558 -2.47 5.58 -29.11
C THR A 558 -1.48 6.27 -28.15
N ILE A 559 -1.99 7.12 -27.26
CA ILE A 559 -1.20 8.00 -26.38
C ILE A 559 -1.08 7.36 -25.00
N ASN A 560 -2.16 7.24 -24.23
CA ASN A 560 -2.18 6.62 -22.91
C ASN A 560 -2.74 5.19 -22.97
N THR A 561 -2.03 4.32 -23.68
CA THR A 561 -2.48 2.95 -23.94
C THR A 561 -2.57 2.13 -22.67
N ALA A 562 -3.70 1.45 -22.46
CA ALA A 562 -3.89 0.48 -21.40
C ALA A 562 -4.94 -0.57 -21.75
N ASP A 563 -4.61 -1.84 -21.56
CA ASP A 563 -5.49 -2.94 -22.00
C ASP A 563 -6.59 -3.24 -20.97
N THR A 564 -6.24 -3.43 -19.70
CA THR A 564 -7.18 -3.91 -18.67
C THR A 564 -6.95 -3.24 -17.33
N GLY A 565 -8.01 -2.85 -16.63
CA GLY A 565 -7.90 -2.24 -15.30
C GLY A 565 -7.54 -3.27 -14.24
N LEU A 566 -8.36 -4.32 -14.12
CA LEU A 566 -8.23 -5.32 -13.07
C LEU A 566 -8.26 -6.75 -13.64
N ILE A 567 -7.29 -7.57 -13.22
CA ILE A 567 -7.32 -9.03 -13.42
C ILE A 567 -7.32 -9.73 -12.06
N VAL A 568 -8.35 -10.54 -11.79
CA VAL A 568 -8.47 -11.36 -10.57
C VAL A 568 -8.31 -12.84 -10.92
N ASN A 569 -7.21 -13.44 -10.49
CA ASN A 569 -6.94 -14.87 -10.65
C ASN A 569 -7.12 -15.65 -9.33
N GLY A 570 -6.93 -14.99 -8.18
CA GLY A 570 -7.05 -15.61 -6.87
C GLY A 570 -8.47 -16.07 -6.54
N ALA A 571 -8.59 -17.18 -5.81
CA ALA A 571 -9.89 -17.68 -5.37
C ALA A 571 -10.44 -16.87 -4.18
N ASN A 572 -11.76 -16.77 -4.06
CA ASN A 572 -12.46 -16.13 -2.94
C ASN A 572 -12.04 -14.68 -2.68
N VAL A 573 -11.65 -13.95 -3.73
CA VAL A 573 -11.40 -12.51 -3.67
C VAL A 573 -12.73 -11.78 -3.51
N GLU A 574 -12.76 -10.76 -2.67
CA GLU A 574 -13.94 -9.91 -2.45
C GLU A 574 -13.61 -8.47 -2.83
N ALA A 575 -14.43 -7.87 -3.70
CA ALA A 575 -14.33 -6.49 -4.11
C ALA A 575 -15.54 -5.68 -3.61
N THR A 576 -15.30 -4.59 -2.87
CA THR A 576 -16.34 -3.70 -2.33
C THR A 576 -16.05 -2.27 -2.76
N GLY A 577 -16.92 -1.67 -3.57
CA GLY A 577 -16.69 -0.34 -4.14
C GLY A 577 -15.66 -0.36 -5.27
N LEU A 578 -15.95 -1.10 -6.35
CA LEU A 578 -15.05 -1.24 -7.49
C LEU A 578 -15.37 -0.21 -8.59
N PHE A 579 -14.41 0.66 -8.91
CA PHE A 579 -14.52 1.64 -10.00
C PHE A 579 -13.41 1.37 -11.04
N VAL A 580 -13.76 1.09 -12.30
CA VAL A 580 -12.78 0.80 -13.36
C VAL A 580 -13.23 1.38 -14.68
N GLU A 581 -12.43 2.22 -15.33
CA GLU A 581 -12.89 3.03 -16.45
C GLU A 581 -11.87 3.18 -17.61
N HIS A 582 -12.43 3.17 -18.82
CA HIS A 582 -11.87 3.56 -20.11
C HIS A 582 -10.71 2.75 -20.67
N TYR A 583 -10.48 1.53 -20.20
CA TYR A 583 -9.42 0.67 -20.73
C TYR A 583 -9.77 0.19 -22.16
N GLN A 584 -8.74 -0.12 -22.94
CA GLN A 584 -8.89 -0.43 -24.36
C GLN A 584 -9.45 -1.82 -24.64
N LYS A 585 -9.44 -2.72 -23.64
CA LYS A 585 -10.00 -4.07 -23.72
C LYS A 585 -10.97 -4.30 -22.55
N TYR A 586 -10.95 -5.48 -21.93
CA TYR A 586 -11.78 -5.76 -20.77
C TYR A 586 -11.37 -4.89 -19.60
N GLU A 587 -12.31 -4.20 -18.98
CA GLU A 587 -12.06 -3.31 -17.84
C GLU A 587 -11.71 -4.17 -16.61
N VAL A 588 -12.53 -5.19 -16.35
CA VAL A 588 -12.32 -6.22 -15.33
C VAL A 588 -12.33 -7.62 -15.97
N VAL A 589 -11.36 -8.45 -15.60
CA VAL A 589 -11.33 -9.89 -15.89
C VAL A 589 -11.24 -10.69 -14.60
N TRP A 590 -12.20 -11.59 -14.38
CA TRP A 590 -12.30 -12.42 -13.19
C TRP A 590 -12.18 -13.91 -13.54
N ASN A 591 -11.03 -14.50 -13.23
CA ASN A 591 -10.72 -15.91 -13.48
C ASN A 591 -10.81 -16.77 -12.20
N GLY A 592 -10.75 -16.15 -11.03
CA GLY A 592 -10.79 -16.84 -9.73
C GLY A 592 -12.17 -17.36 -9.34
N GLN A 593 -12.22 -18.54 -8.71
CA GLN A 593 -13.46 -19.12 -8.18
C GLN A 593 -13.92 -18.43 -6.91
N GLY A 594 -15.22 -18.44 -6.63
CA GLY A 594 -15.81 -17.91 -5.38
C GLY A 594 -15.71 -16.39 -5.24
N GLY A 595 -15.45 -15.69 -6.35
CA GLY A 595 -15.31 -14.24 -6.35
C GLY A 595 -16.60 -13.52 -5.99
N LYS A 596 -16.47 -12.40 -5.28
CA LYS A 596 -17.59 -11.51 -4.96
C LYS A 596 -17.33 -10.07 -5.33
N THR A 597 -18.32 -9.38 -5.88
CA THR A 597 -18.27 -7.92 -6.09
C THR A 597 -19.53 -7.26 -5.55
N ILE A 598 -19.39 -6.31 -4.63
CA ILE A 598 -20.50 -5.47 -4.15
C ILE A 598 -20.19 -4.05 -4.60
N PHE A 599 -21.06 -3.52 -5.44
CA PHE A 599 -20.88 -2.29 -6.21
C PHE A 599 -19.80 -2.38 -7.29
N PHE A 600 -20.20 -2.09 -8.52
CA PHE A 600 -19.30 -1.81 -9.64
C PHE A 600 -19.77 -0.61 -10.43
N GLN A 601 -18.84 0.27 -10.78
CA GLN A 601 -19.06 1.36 -11.72
C GLN A 601 -17.99 1.31 -12.81
N ASN A 602 -18.44 1.53 -14.05
CA ASN A 602 -17.58 1.60 -15.22
C ASN A 602 -18.10 2.61 -16.23
N GLU A 603 -17.15 3.22 -16.94
CA GLU A 603 -17.36 3.85 -18.22
C GLU A 603 -16.43 3.23 -19.27
N MET A 604 -16.97 2.89 -20.45
CA MET A 604 -16.20 2.35 -21.58
C MET A 604 -15.28 3.43 -22.18
N PRO A 605 -14.22 3.08 -22.95
CA PRO A 605 -13.33 4.06 -23.55
C PRO A 605 -14.07 4.97 -24.54
N TYR A 606 -14.00 6.28 -24.35
CA TYR A 606 -14.69 7.24 -25.22
C TYR A 606 -14.04 7.36 -26.60
N ASP A 607 -12.74 7.06 -26.66
CA ASP A 607 -11.85 7.40 -27.75
C ASP A 607 -11.59 6.25 -28.74
N VAL A 608 -12.49 5.27 -28.78
CA VAL A 608 -12.47 4.18 -29.77
C VAL A 608 -12.56 4.78 -31.18
N PRO A 609 -11.56 4.56 -32.06
CA PRO A 609 -11.54 5.25 -33.34
C PRO A 609 -12.54 4.67 -34.35
N ASN A 610 -12.78 3.35 -34.30
CA ASN A 610 -13.78 2.66 -35.10
C ASN A 610 -14.05 1.23 -34.58
N GLN A 611 -15.19 0.66 -34.96
CA GLN A 611 -15.59 -0.68 -34.53
C GLN A 611 -14.56 -1.77 -34.87
N ALA A 612 -13.94 -1.72 -36.06
CA ALA A 612 -12.99 -2.76 -36.49
C ALA A 612 -11.74 -2.84 -35.59
N SER A 613 -11.36 -1.72 -34.96
CA SER A 613 -10.24 -1.67 -34.01
C SER A 613 -10.59 -2.14 -32.59
N TRP A 614 -11.88 -2.30 -32.28
CA TRP A 614 -12.37 -2.57 -30.94
C TRP A 614 -13.44 -3.67 -30.97
N ASN A 615 -12.98 -4.87 -31.32
CA ASN A 615 -13.75 -6.11 -31.21
C ASN A 615 -12.96 -7.09 -30.35
N SER A 616 -13.66 -7.83 -29.51
CA SER A 616 -13.04 -8.92 -28.75
C SER A 616 -12.64 -10.09 -29.67
N ALA A 617 -11.77 -10.97 -29.16
CA ALA A 617 -11.20 -12.06 -29.94
C ALA A 617 -12.23 -13.08 -30.47
N SER A 618 -13.44 -13.12 -29.91
CA SER A 618 -14.54 -13.97 -30.35
C SER A 618 -15.35 -13.39 -31.51
N GLY A 619 -14.98 -12.20 -32.02
CA GLY A 619 -15.72 -11.50 -33.06
C GLY A 619 -16.95 -10.73 -32.56
N VAL A 620 -17.07 -10.57 -31.23
CA VAL A 620 -18.12 -9.76 -30.60
C VAL A 620 -17.69 -8.29 -30.59
N ASN A 621 -18.63 -7.40 -30.88
CA ASN A 621 -18.40 -5.95 -30.88
C ASN A 621 -18.01 -5.46 -29.47
N GLY A 622 -16.86 -4.81 -29.35
CA GLY A 622 -16.34 -4.28 -28.09
C GLY A 622 -15.77 -5.36 -27.16
N TYR A 623 -15.36 -4.88 -25.98
CA TYR A 623 -14.93 -5.69 -24.84
C TYR A 623 -15.86 -5.38 -23.67
N ALA A 624 -16.24 -6.41 -22.90
CA ALA A 624 -17.08 -6.25 -21.73
C ALA A 624 -16.39 -5.41 -20.65
N ALA A 625 -17.16 -4.60 -19.95
CA ALA A 625 -16.72 -3.93 -18.73
C ALA A 625 -16.36 -4.95 -17.62
N TYR A 626 -17.09 -6.05 -17.56
CA TYR A 626 -16.83 -7.09 -16.56
C TYR A 626 -16.93 -8.46 -17.19
N LYS A 627 -15.79 -9.15 -17.28
CA LYS A 627 -15.70 -10.49 -17.81
C LYS A 627 -15.42 -11.50 -16.70
N VAL A 628 -16.29 -12.51 -16.57
CA VAL A 628 -15.98 -13.72 -15.80
C VAL A 628 -15.45 -14.79 -16.76
N GLY A 629 -14.33 -15.41 -16.39
CA GLY A 629 -13.66 -16.44 -17.19
C GLY A 629 -14.57 -17.66 -17.41
N THR A 630 -14.48 -18.27 -18.59
CA THR A 630 -15.36 -19.38 -19.01
C THR A 630 -15.27 -20.63 -18.13
N GLY A 631 -14.15 -20.82 -17.42
CA GLY A 631 -13.94 -21.92 -16.48
C GLY A 631 -14.44 -21.66 -15.05
N VAL A 632 -14.95 -20.47 -14.76
CA VAL A 632 -15.49 -20.13 -13.43
C VAL A 632 -16.87 -20.74 -13.27
N THR A 633 -17.09 -21.38 -12.12
CA THR A 633 -18.35 -22.04 -11.77
C THR A 633 -19.03 -21.41 -10.56
N THR A 634 -18.32 -20.54 -9.85
CA THR A 634 -18.81 -19.83 -8.66
C THR A 634 -18.36 -18.38 -8.69
N HIS A 635 -19.31 -17.45 -8.75
CA HIS A 635 -19.07 -16.01 -8.71
C HIS A 635 -20.38 -15.30 -8.32
N GLU A 636 -20.32 -14.21 -7.57
CA GLU A 636 -21.53 -13.46 -7.24
C GLU A 636 -21.31 -11.95 -7.18
N ALA A 637 -22.19 -11.16 -7.81
CA ALA A 637 -22.04 -9.70 -7.79
C ALA A 637 -23.37 -8.95 -7.64
N TRP A 638 -23.33 -7.77 -7.00
CA TRP A 638 -24.49 -6.93 -6.68
C TRP A 638 -24.27 -5.47 -7.07
N GLY A 639 -25.25 -4.86 -7.74
CA GLY A 639 -25.28 -3.42 -8.03
C GLY A 639 -24.18 -2.98 -8.99
N LEU A 640 -24.27 -3.37 -10.27
CA LEU A 640 -23.21 -3.12 -11.26
C LEU A 640 -23.71 -2.23 -12.40
N GLY A 641 -22.98 -1.16 -12.68
CA GLY A 641 -23.26 -0.25 -13.79
C GLY A 641 -22.11 -0.09 -14.78
N SER A 642 -22.44 -0.02 -16.07
CA SER A 642 -21.49 0.31 -17.14
C SER A 642 -22.09 1.31 -18.12
N TYR A 643 -21.35 2.38 -18.40
CA TYR A 643 -21.82 3.51 -19.21
C TYR A 643 -20.99 3.63 -20.49
N CYS A 644 -21.58 4.12 -21.58
CA CYS A 644 -20.85 4.45 -22.80
C CYS A 644 -21.04 5.92 -23.19
N TYR A 645 -19.96 6.52 -23.70
CA TYR A 645 -19.93 7.85 -24.31
C TYR A 645 -18.88 7.87 -25.44
N PHE A 646 -19.12 7.13 -26.53
CA PHE A 646 -18.18 6.98 -27.64
C PHE A 646 -18.07 8.25 -28.50
N ASN A 647 -17.63 9.37 -27.91
CA ASN A 647 -17.68 10.70 -28.51
C ASN A 647 -16.75 10.87 -29.73
N VAL A 648 -15.64 10.12 -29.79
CA VAL A 648 -14.76 10.11 -30.95
C VAL A 648 -15.42 9.43 -32.15
N ASN A 649 -16.20 8.37 -31.91
CA ASN A 649 -16.98 7.70 -32.95
C ASN A 649 -18.31 7.15 -32.41
N PRO A 650 -19.40 7.95 -32.49
CA PRO A 650 -20.71 7.56 -31.96
C PRO A 650 -21.36 6.36 -32.67
N ALA A 651 -20.80 5.88 -33.78
CA ALA A 651 -21.25 4.66 -34.45
C ALA A 651 -20.71 3.38 -33.80
N VAL A 652 -19.77 3.49 -32.86
CA VAL A 652 -19.27 2.36 -32.07
C VAL A 652 -20.40 1.81 -31.20
N ASN A 653 -20.46 0.50 -31.14
CA ASN A 653 -21.40 -0.25 -30.32
C ASN A 653 -20.62 -1.28 -29.49
N SER A 654 -20.98 -1.42 -28.21
CA SER A 654 -20.58 -2.55 -27.39
C SER A 654 -21.71 -3.57 -27.37
N TYR A 655 -21.40 -4.84 -27.61
CA TYR A 655 -22.45 -5.87 -27.64
C TYR A 655 -23.05 -6.11 -26.25
N HIS A 656 -22.22 -6.15 -25.21
CA HIS A 656 -22.67 -6.23 -23.82
C HIS A 656 -21.69 -5.55 -22.85
N ALA A 657 -22.17 -5.17 -21.69
CA ALA A 657 -21.32 -4.68 -20.61
C ALA A 657 -20.76 -5.82 -19.74
N PHE A 658 -21.52 -6.88 -19.54
CA PHE A 658 -21.15 -7.99 -18.67
C PHE A 658 -21.06 -9.29 -19.49
N GLU A 659 -19.94 -10.02 -19.40
CA GLU A 659 -19.70 -11.28 -20.14
C GLU A 659 -19.37 -12.41 -19.16
N VAL A 660 -20.25 -13.38 -18.97
CA VAL A 660 -20.12 -14.38 -17.89
C VAL A 660 -20.56 -15.79 -18.29
N PRO A 661 -20.08 -16.86 -17.64
CA PRO A 661 -20.63 -18.20 -17.80
C PRO A 661 -22.09 -18.26 -17.35
N ASN A 662 -22.98 -18.82 -18.18
CA ASN A 662 -24.35 -19.11 -17.77
C ASN A 662 -24.39 -20.44 -16.98
N THR A 663 -24.10 -20.37 -15.68
CA THR A 663 -24.15 -21.51 -14.75
C THR A 663 -24.82 -21.09 -13.45
N SER A 664 -25.46 -22.03 -12.74
CA SER A 664 -26.23 -21.71 -11.53
C SER A 664 -25.39 -21.15 -10.36
N GLY A 665 -24.07 -21.31 -10.39
CA GLY A 665 -23.17 -20.78 -9.37
C GLY A 665 -22.58 -19.39 -9.70
N VAL A 666 -22.79 -18.88 -10.92
CA VAL A 666 -22.34 -17.54 -11.35
C VAL A 666 -23.56 -16.64 -11.38
N LYS A 667 -23.74 -15.80 -10.35
CA LYS A 667 -24.96 -15.01 -10.14
C LYS A 667 -24.68 -13.51 -10.14
N PHE A 668 -25.57 -12.73 -10.72
CA PHE A 668 -25.50 -11.28 -10.75
C PHE A 668 -26.86 -10.70 -10.38
N HIS A 669 -26.82 -9.61 -9.62
CA HIS A 669 -28.01 -8.92 -9.11
C HIS A 669 -27.87 -7.43 -9.43
N ASP A 670 -28.96 -6.82 -9.87
CA ASP A 670 -29.09 -5.38 -10.00
C ASP A 670 -28.06 -4.76 -10.98
N LEU A 671 -28.15 -5.19 -12.25
CA LEU A 671 -27.30 -4.73 -13.35
C LEU A 671 -27.95 -3.60 -14.13
N LEU A 672 -27.14 -2.66 -14.60
CA LEU A 672 -27.59 -1.62 -15.52
C LEU A 672 -26.54 -1.22 -16.58
N THR A 673 -27.03 -0.71 -17.70
CA THR A 673 -26.23 -0.02 -18.71
C THR A 673 -26.84 1.32 -19.12
N VAL A 674 -25.99 2.29 -19.45
CA VAL A 674 -26.43 3.65 -19.85
C VAL A 674 -25.65 4.13 -21.07
N SER A 675 -26.32 4.74 -22.05
CA SER A 675 -25.67 5.57 -23.06
C SER A 675 -25.79 7.03 -22.67
N LEU A 676 -24.66 7.69 -22.42
CA LEU A 676 -24.62 9.08 -22.00
C LEU A 676 -24.87 9.99 -23.20
N GLY A 677 -25.95 10.77 -23.17
CA GLY A 677 -26.29 11.71 -24.24
C GLY A 677 -26.53 11.06 -25.61
N ASN A 678 -26.88 9.76 -25.65
CA ASN A 678 -27.07 8.98 -26.88
C ASN A 678 -25.80 8.92 -27.76
N VAL A 679 -24.63 8.90 -27.14
CA VAL A 679 -23.34 8.85 -27.83
C VAL A 679 -22.80 7.42 -27.81
N GLY A 680 -23.18 6.66 -28.84
CA GLY A 680 -22.90 5.22 -28.91
C GLY A 680 -23.95 4.39 -28.19
N THR A 681 -23.81 3.07 -28.24
CA THR A 681 -24.82 2.14 -27.70
C THR A 681 -24.20 0.90 -27.06
N ILE A 682 -24.93 0.33 -26.08
CA ILE A 682 -24.66 -1.01 -25.54
C ILE A 682 -25.88 -1.89 -25.89
N THR A 683 -25.68 -2.96 -26.65
CA THR A 683 -26.78 -3.79 -27.22
C THR A 683 -27.51 -4.61 -26.17
N HIS A 684 -26.78 -5.18 -25.21
CA HIS A 684 -27.30 -5.98 -24.11
C HIS A 684 -26.66 -5.57 -22.79
N VAL A 685 -27.33 -5.81 -21.68
CA VAL A 685 -26.75 -5.58 -20.35
C VAL A 685 -25.69 -6.66 -20.12
N ILE A 686 -26.10 -7.93 -20.12
CA ILE A 686 -25.25 -9.08 -19.79
C ILE A 686 -25.42 -10.20 -20.82
N ASN A 687 -24.31 -10.70 -21.37
CA ASN A 687 -24.30 -11.68 -22.46
C ASN A 687 -25.25 -11.27 -23.60
N ASP A 688 -26.38 -11.96 -23.75
CA ASP A 688 -27.41 -11.72 -24.77
C ASP A 688 -28.74 -11.23 -24.14
N THR A 689 -28.69 -10.78 -22.88
CA THR A 689 -29.85 -10.42 -22.03
C THR A 689 -29.84 -8.95 -21.64
N GLY A 690 -31.03 -8.37 -21.55
CA GLY A 690 -31.24 -6.94 -21.30
C GLY A 690 -31.45 -6.16 -22.60
N ALA A 691 -32.20 -5.07 -22.50
CA ALA A 691 -32.50 -4.23 -23.64
C ALA A 691 -31.28 -3.40 -24.05
N VAL A 692 -31.26 -2.94 -25.31
CA VAL A 692 -30.33 -1.92 -25.77
C VAL A 692 -30.50 -0.64 -24.93
N THR A 693 -29.40 0.06 -24.68
CA THR A 693 -29.42 1.38 -24.04
C THR A 693 -30.38 2.33 -24.74
N SER A 694 -31.12 3.14 -23.97
CA SER A 694 -32.06 4.11 -24.53
C SER A 694 -31.35 5.32 -25.14
N SER A 695 -32.08 6.10 -25.94
CA SER A 695 -31.58 7.33 -26.55
C SER A 695 -31.73 8.59 -25.68
N ASP A 696 -32.17 8.45 -24.43
CA ASP A 696 -32.48 9.57 -23.53
C ASP A 696 -31.68 9.53 -22.20
N THR A 697 -30.58 8.77 -22.16
CA THR A 697 -29.75 8.59 -20.94
C THR A 697 -30.54 7.94 -19.79
N THR A 698 -31.44 7.02 -20.13
CA THR A 698 -32.15 6.18 -19.16
C THR A 698 -31.47 4.81 -19.09
N PRO A 699 -31.31 4.22 -17.90
CA PRO A 699 -30.67 2.92 -17.80
C PRO A 699 -31.52 1.79 -18.39
N SER A 700 -30.85 0.82 -19.01
CA SER A 700 -31.38 -0.51 -19.28
C SER A 700 -31.01 -1.44 -18.13
N TYR A 701 -31.96 -2.24 -17.64
CA TYR A 701 -31.80 -3.02 -16.40
C TYR A 701 -31.88 -4.53 -16.63
N VAL A 702 -31.13 -5.28 -15.81
CA VAL A 702 -31.33 -6.72 -15.55
C VAL A 702 -31.24 -6.94 -14.05
N VAL A 703 -32.37 -7.30 -13.41
CA VAL A 703 -32.44 -7.44 -11.94
C VAL A 703 -31.71 -8.70 -11.45
N SER A 704 -31.72 -9.79 -12.22
CA SER A 704 -31.09 -11.05 -11.83
C SER A 704 -30.53 -11.80 -13.04
N TYR A 705 -29.42 -12.51 -12.86
CA TYR A 705 -28.81 -13.37 -13.88
C TYR A 705 -27.98 -14.51 -13.26
N PRO A 706 -27.92 -15.72 -13.86
CA PRO A 706 -28.87 -16.21 -14.85
C PRO A 706 -30.26 -16.44 -14.27
#